data_AF-A0A4Z1J4J9-F1
#
_entry.id   AF-A0A4Z1J4J9-F1
#
_cell.length_a   1.000
_cell.length_b   1.000
_cell.length_c   1.000
_cell.angle_alpha   90.00
_cell.angle_beta   90.00
_cell.angle_gamma   90.00
#
_symmetry.space_group_name_H-M   'P 1'
#
loop_
_entity.id
_entity.type
_entity.pdbx_description
1 polymer ?
#
loop_
_entity_poly.entity_id
_entity_poly.type
_entity_poly.pdbx_seq_one_letter_code
_entity_poly.pdbx_strand_id
1 'polypeptide(L)'
;MDCSDGKVLPSVVLTPEMIPSNGTTLTPEMGSSNQTGVSVEHQGPKMDCFNRMVLSHWEAFSGAIEDEVSGLEPIRADGSSLNLATLVAIARYRRKISLSEGATGKMKKSAEALQKRIQNGESIYGVNTGFGGSADVRPKNVSEVSASLFRMLHYGVVSGPLDSRHVEGLATNNLVSDIESRASTAMKLETLAIPLSDPVCSTTMPENWEIIPAVPLRGSISASGDLSPLSYIGGALEGKPAIQVYVGFDRARVSAEKALLQADIPPAVFQPKEGLSLVNGTAVTTAVASLAMHEAIMQTLLSQILTAMSVEALSGTDESFNPFFAEVRPHRGQTVSAKNIYSFLAGSKLTKGNDTQEFHLRQDRYSIRTASQWIGPSLEDLLLSYEQVSIELNSTTDNPLVSDDGKMHHGGNFQAKSITSAVEKIRQACQSIGQMLFAQCTELINPATNNGLPPNLVADEPSESWIFKGIDIMIAALQSELGFLSNPAGSHVQTAEMGNQALNSLGLISSRYTLSALEVLTQLSAAHLVTVCQALDLRGIQVLFFMNLRPKFEGSFNESLGKYTRESHLQWDDSMETKEPSELQLLLWDRLTTILNWSSIMDSTTRFEHALQSLQAVILDKLEPSLDMLQALKDWTKVSSKQMIDTHKVSRRQYSESIGVAKFFLGKAGERMYCYVRNELHIPFVDEEYLKSSERLSDKPNSYQSIGSMVTAVYESMRSEYLAYIRTNMNIPSASTPIEDAVNMALESEEIPKADGAGNDGTSNTWVSWTPRSESVKEPLKTFHRKTKTGCIRCRIRRVKCDECQPSCLNCKRHGVECKYESTTSRNIPEKPNTENFTAKELRTEFPETSERRLRELTLLHHYTTNTSRTVTFTNSANPDQTAIDIFTQIVPEMALTNEALLYSIYCISSLHLNDQTTSSNTEPYTPTPTTSLIDAYTYLDLTLQLHRQDIHHLTPQNADAICLTSSILRICAFAMLQKRSLSPYTPPSDWIKITRSASMAFKTACQCISSQDLDANDEAQKKSVAWMFVKRMPVLAHPLEMFDEANAGKFIHLLRRSDADLEHEEWSEEIEKAYMSMIFFLGYVYKRVEAKANPAVITRLLIGFPFFIEQRFGELIEEGKDRALVLLGIVFALFVRVRKIWWVGGCGEREARGILRMLGDEWRDVKEEIRELIREGEMDVYEFI
;
A
#
# COMPACT_ATOMS: atom_id res chain seq x y z
N MET A 1 -32.83 31.05 39.59
CA MET A 1 -32.80 32.18 40.54
C MET A 1 -31.92 33.25 39.93
N ASP A 2 -32.53 34.42 39.73
CA ASP A 2 -32.07 35.76 39.30
C ASP A 2 -30.57 36.11 39.32
N CYS A 3 -30.05 36.69 38.21
CA CYS A 3 -29.71 38.14 37.99
C CYS A 3 -28.28 38.50 38.50
N SER A 4 -27.47 39.38 37.91
CA SER A 4 -27.58 40.34 36.81
C SER A 4 -26.21 41.04 36.56
N ASP A 5 -26.13 41.80 35.46
CA ASP A 5 -25.28 42.98 35.19
C ASP A 5 -23.76 42.79 34.97
N GLY A 6 -23.09 43.40 33.99
CA GLY A 6 -23.46 44.46 33.06
C GLY A 6 -22.25 45.39 32.81
N LYS A 7 -21.59 45.24 31.65
CA LYS A 7 -20.83 46.21 30.80
C LYS A 7 -19.81 47.18 31.44
N VAL A 8 -18.67 47.39 30.74
CA VAL A 8 -18.28 48.65 30.02
C VAL A 8 -16.77 48.65 29.65
N LEU A 9 -16.50 48.85 28.34
CA LEU A 9 -15.23 49.20 27.63
C LEU A 9 -14.78 50.68 27.95
N PRO A 10 -13.78 51.37 27.32
CA PRO A 10 -12.82 51.05 26.23
C PRO A 10 -11.37 51.65 26.38
N SER A 11 -10.54 51.46 25.34
CA SER A 11 -9.51 52.41 24.77
C SER A 11 -8.15 52.54 25.49
N VAL A 12 -6.96 52.81 24.90
CA VAL A 12 -6.43 53.08 23.54
C VAL A 12 -4.88 53.15 23.64
N VAL A 13 -4.16 52.63 22.62
CA VAL A 13 -2.85 53.04 22.00
C VAL A 13 -1.63 53.39 22.88
N LEU A 14 -0.42 52.92 22.48
CA LEU A 14 0.79 53.75 22.22
C LEU A 14 2.03 52.92 21.74
N THR A 15 2.86 53.62 20.96
CA THR A 15 4.00 53.25 20.09
C THR A 15 5.34 52.96 20.81
N PRO A 16 6.36 52.37 20.12
CA PRO A 16 7.66 52.06 20.72
C PRO A 16 8.79 53.03 20.31
N GLU A 17 9.67 53.40 21.25
CA GLU A 17 11.02 53.89 20.96
C GLU A 17 11.99 53.68 22.15
N MET A 18 13.26 53.42 21.79
CA MET A 18 14.54 53.72 22.49
C MET A 18 15.48 52.52 22.78
N ILE A 19 16.62 52.58 22.07
CA ILE A 19 17.91 51.86 22.20
C ILE A 19 18.78 52.57 23.27
N PRO A 20 19.82 51.97 23.90
CA PRO A 20 21.23 52.08 23.40
C PRO A 20 22.11 50.85 23.80
N SER A 21 23.37 50.60 23.44
CA SER A 21 24.38 51.05 22.45
C SER A 21 25.69 50.23 22.69
N ASN A 22 26.65 50.34 21.76
CA ASN A 22 28.08 49.94 21.75
C ASN A 22 28.37 48.64 20.95
N GLY A 23 29.08 48.62 19.82
CA GLY A 23 30.10 49.48 19.22
C GLY A 23 31.39 48.65 19.08
N THR A 24 31.82 48.23 17.89
CA THR A 24 32.94 48.87 17.17
C THR A 24 33.09 48.40 15.71
N THR A 25 33.54 49.36 14.91
CA THR A 25 33.86 49.48 13.47
C THR A 25 34.82 48.46 12.84
N LEU A 26 34.67 48.21 11.53
CA LEU A 26 35.62 48.57 10.45
C LEU A 26 35.12 48.13 9.04
N THR A 27 35.07 49.07 8.10
CA THR A 27 34.87 48.88 6.64
C THR A 27 36.24 48.78 5.91
N PRO A 28 36.34 48.27 4.65
CA PRO A 28 36.16 49.13 3.48
C PRO A 28 35.55 48.46 2.20
N GLU A 29 35.17 49.35 1.28
CA GLU A 29 34.50 49.22 -0.01
C GLU A 29 35.25 48.44 -1.12
N MET A 30 34.52 47.91 -2.11
CA MET A 30 34.56 48.32 -3.55
C MET A 30 33.92 47.27 -4.49
N GLY A 31 33.05 47.73 -5.42
CA GLY A 31 33.12 47.30 -6.83
C GLY A 31 31.98 46.47 -7.47
N SER A 32 31.08 47.18 -8.14
CA SER A 32 30.62 46.95 -9.53
C SER A 32 29.36 46.09 -9.89
N SER A 33 28.52 46.79 -10.68
CA SER A 33 27.69 46.37 -11.82
C SER A 33 26.34 45.65 -11.63
N ASN A 34 25.28 46.46 -11.82
CA ASN A 34 24.06 46.21 -12.59
C ASN A 34 23.80 44.79 -13.12
N GLN A 35 22.73 44.16 -12.65
CA GLN A 35 21.76 43.47 -13.50
C GLN A 35 20.38 43.51 -12.82
N THR A 36 19.46 44.22 -13.45
CA THR A 36 18.04 44.23 -13.15
C THR A 36 17.43 42.87 -13.48
N GLY A 37 17.31 42.01 -12.48
CA GLY A 37 16.45 40.83 -12.53
C GLY A 37 15.15 41.15 -11.79
N VAL A 38 14.04 41.24 -12.52
CA VAL A 38 12.70 41.27 -11.93
C VAL A 38 12.47 39.90 -11.29
N SER A 39 12.66 39.80 -9.98
CA SER A 39 12.20 38.68 -9.18
C SER A 39 10.71 38.88 -8.91
N VAL A 40 9.87 38.06 -9.54
CA VAL A 40 8.51 37.83 -9.05
C VAL A 40 8.67 37.05 -7.75
N GLU A 41 8.66 37.77 -6.62
CA GLU A 41 8.49 37.14 -5.32
C GLU A 41 7.09 36.53 -5.26
N HIS A 42 6.99 35.21 -5.47
CA HIS A 42 5.85 34.44 -4.98
C HIS A 42 5.90 34.47 -3.45
N GLN A 43 5.25 35.46 -2.84
CA GLN A 43 4.98 35.51 -1.41
C GLN A 43 3.78 34.60 -1.09
N GLY A 44 3.92 33.29 -1.33
CA GLY A 44 3.11 32.30 -0.66
C GLY A 44 3.73 32.00 0.71
N PRO A 45 2.97 31.93 1.81
CA PRO A 45 3.54 31.52 3.08
C PRO A 45 4.11 30.11 2.93
N LYS A 46 5.42 29.92 3.15
CA LYS A 46 5.96 28.57 3.33
C LYS A 46 5.25 27.95 4.52
N MET A 47 4.32 27.03 4.26
CA MET A 47 3.63 26.31 5.32
C MET A 47 4.63 25.33 5.93
N ASP A 48 5.26 25.77 7.02
CA ASP A 48 6.25 25.00 7.78
C ASP A 48 5.64 23.95 8.72
N CYS A 49 4.30 23.80 8.78
CA CYS A 49 3.61 22.75 9.54
C CYS A 49 2.30 22.26 8.88
N PHE A 50 1.99 20.96 8.99
CA PHE A 50 0.75 20.34 8.47
C PHE A 50 -0.51 20.91 9.12
N ASN A 51 -0.54 21.05 10.45
CA ASN A 51 -1.71 21.60 11.16
C ASN A 51 -2.05 23.04 10.70
N ARG A 52 -1.03 23.88 10.47
CA ARG A 52 -1.24 25.24 9.95
C ARG A 52 -1.84 25.22 8.55
N MET A 53 -1.41 24.29 7.69
CA MET A 53 -2.00 24.10 6.37
C MET A 53 -3.46 23.69 6.46
N VAL A 54 -3.80 22.75 7.35
CA VAL A 54 -5.19 22.33 7.58
C VAL A 54 -6.07 23.51 8.02
N LEU A 55 -5.62 24.28 9.02
CA LEU A 55 -6.36 25.42 9.55
C LEU A 55 -6.59 26.50 8.51
N SER A 56 -5.52 26.91 7.83
CA SER A 56 -5.62 27.94 6.78
C SER A 56 -6.55 27.50 5.65
N HIS A 57 -6.49 26.22 5.27
CA HIS A 57 -7.41 25.64 4.29
C HIS A 57 -8.87 25.64 4.80
N TRP A 58 -9.11 25.28 6.06
CA TRP A 58 -10.46 25.25 6.64
C TRP A 58 -11.05 26.64 6.87
N GLU A 59 -10.25 27.60 7.32
CA GLU A 59 -10.63 29.00 7.48
C GLU A 59 -11.01 29.62 6.13
N ALA A 60 -10.16 29.43 5.11
CA ALA A 60 -10.45 29.87 3.75
C ALA A 60 -11.70 29.19 3.18
N PHE A 61 -11.92 27.91 3.49
CA PHE A 61 -13.09 27.17 3.03
C PHE A 61 -14.37 27.63 3.72
N SER A 62 -14.34 27.83 5.04
CA SER A 62 -15.46 28.33 5.84
C SER A 62 -15.86 29.75 5.42
N GLY A 63 -14.89 30.65 5.26
CA GLY A 63 -15.15 31.98 4.70
C GLY A 63 -15.70 31.94 3.27
N ALA A 64 -15.33 30.92 2.48
CA ALA A 64 -15.86 30.71 1.14
C ALA A 64 -17.28 30.08 1.12
N ILE A 65 -17.86 29.68 2.25
CA ILE A 65 -19.22 29.09 2.31
C ILE A 65 -20.19 29.83 3.23
N GLU A 66 -19.74 30.44 4.33
CA GLU A 66 -20.60 31.00 5.39
C GLU A 66 -21.36 32.28 5.00
N ASP A 67 -20.90 33.02 3.99
CA ASP A 67 -21.52 34.29 3.59
C ASP A 67 -22.73 34.13 2.63
N GLU A 68 -23.37 32.96 2.57
CA GLU A 68 -24.56 32.71 1.73
C GLU A 68 -25.77 33.62 2.07
N VAL A 69 -25.81 34.20 3.28
CA VAL A 69 -26.91 35.06 3.74
C VAL A 69 -26.79 36.51 3.22
N SER A 70 -25.64 36.92 2.66
CA SER A 70 -25.33 38.32 2.32
C SER A 70 -25.29 38.67 0.83
N GLY A 71 -25.56 37.73 -0.10
CA GLY A 71 -25.50 38.03 -1.53
C GLY A 71 -24.06 38.22 -2.02
N LEU A 72 -23.20 37.25 -1.70
CA LEU A 72 -21.78 37.22 -2.03
C LEU A 72 -21.43 37.70 -3.44
N GLU A 73 -20.48 38.62 -3.49
CA GLU A 73 -19.69 38.90 -4.69
C GLU A 73 -19.09 37.59 -5.25
N PRO A 74 -19.09 37.41 -6.58
CA PRO A 74 -18.43 36.29 -7.22
C PRO A 74 -16.95 36.23 -6.84
N ILE A 75 -16.42 35.01 -6.66
CA ILE A 75 -14.97 34.78 -6.56
C ILE A 75 -14.33 35.34 -7.83
N ARG A 76 -13.33 36.20 -7.68
CA ARG A 76 -12.69 36.89 -8.80
C ARG A 76 -11.49 36.10 -9.27
N ALA A 77 -11.56 35.61 -10.50
CA ALA A 77 -10.43 35.00 -11.19
C ALA A 77 -9.47 36.10 -11.66
N ASP A 78 -8.30 36.17 -11.06
CA ASP A 78 -7.24 37.14 -11.38
C ASP A 78 -5.95 36.50 -11.90
N GLY A 79 -5.90 35.16 -11.88
CA GLY A 79 -4.78 34.37 -12.37
C GLY A 79 -3.67 34.16 -11.35
N SER A 80 -3.89 34.48 -10.08
CA SER A 80 -2.85 34.44 -9.05
C SER A 80 -3.34 34.18 -7.62
N SER A 81 -4.64 34.25 -7.35
CA SER A 81 -5.19 34.19 -6.00
C SER A 81 -6.16 33.01 -5.75
N LEU A 82 -6.43 32.18 -6.76
CA LEU A 82 -7.28 31.01 -6.55
C LEU A 82 -6.59 30.01 -5.62
N ASN A 83 -7.24 29.71 -4.51
CA ASN A 83 -6.76 28.72 -3.56
C ASN A 83 -7.62 27.45 -3.58
N LEU A 84 -7.09 26.36 -3.02
CA LEU A 84 -7.72 25.06 -3.03
C LEU A 84 -9.12 25.08 -2.39
N ALA A 85 -9.29 25.80 -1.28
CA ALA A 85 -10.55 25.94 -0.56
C ALA A 85 -11.65 26.60 -1.39
N THR A 86 -11.35 27.72 -2.04
CA THR A 86 -12.28 28.45 -2.91
C THR A 86 -12.70 27.62 -4.12
N LEU A 87 -11.76 26.86 -4.71
CA LEU A 87 -12.09 25.93 -5.80
C LEU A 87 -13.05 24.83 -5.33
N VAL A 88 -12.86 24.27 -4.13
CA VAL A 88 -13.79 23.29 -3.55
C VAL A 88 -15.15 23.93 -3.27
N ALA A 89 -15.19 25.17 -2.77
CA ALA A 89 -16.43 25.91 -2.54
C ALA A 89 -17.22 26.12 -3.84
N ILE A 90 -16.53 26.41 -4.94
CA ILE A 90 -17.14 26.48 -6.29
C ILE A 90 -17.64 25.09 -6.72
N ALA A 91 -16.80 24.06 -6.57
CA ALA A 91 -17.04 22.71 -7.06
C ALA A 91 -18.12 21.94 -6.30
N ARG A 92 -18.33 22.22 -5.00
CA ARG A 92 -19.36 21.57 -4.17
C ARG A 92 -20.54 22.50 -3.88
N TYR A 93 -20.27 23.73 -3.43
CA TYR A 93 -21.28 24.70 -2.95
C TYR A 93 -21.70 25.76 -3.99
N ARG A 94 -21.35 25.56 -5.27
CA ARG A 94 -21.83 26.38 -6.41
C ARG A 94 -21.55 27.88 -6.26
N ARG A 95 -20.47 28.25 -5.54
CA ARG A 95 -20.01 29.64 -5.47
C ARG A 95 -19.74 30.18 -6.86
N LYS A 96 -20.23 31.40 -7.14
CA LYS A 96 -20.00 32.08 -8.41
C LYS A 96 -18.53 32.44 -8.60
N ILE A 97 -18.00 32.29 -9.81
CA ILE A 97 -16.68 32.76 -10.21
C ILE A 97 -16.83 33.67 -11.43
N SER A 98 -16.05 34.76 -11.50
CA SER A 98 -16.04 35.69 -12.64
C SER A 98 -14.62 36.23 -12.86
N LEU A 99 -14.30 36.66 -14.07
CA LEU A 99 -13.00 37.30 -14.35
C LEU A 99 -12.92 38.67 -13.63
N SER A 100 -11.75 38.99 -13.10
CA SER A 100 -11.47 40.35 -12.61
C SER A 100 -11.33 41.35 -13.76
N GLU A 101 -11.62 42.62 -13.51
CA GLU A 101 -11.41 43.70 -14.49
C GLU A 101 -9.93 43.80 -14.91
N GLY A 102 -9.03 43.60 -13.95
CA GLY A 102 -7.58 43.59 -14.17
C GLY A 102 -7.14 42.47 -15.12
N ALA A 103 -7.66 41.25 -14.94
CA ALA A 103 -7.41 40.13 -15.85
C ALA A 103 -7.94 40.42 -17.26
N THR A 104 -9.18 40.90 -17.36
CA THR A 104 -9.81 41.27 -18.64
C THR A 104 -8.99 42.30 -19.42
N GLY A 105 -8.45 43.31 -18.75
CA GLY A 105 -7.57 44.31 -19.37
C GLY A 105 -6.25 43.72 -19.89
N LYS A 106 -5.67 42.74 -19.20
CA LYS A 106 -4.44 42.05 -19.65
C LYS A 106 -4.71 41.12 -20.82
N MET A 107 -5.80 40.36 -20.77
CA MET A 107 -6.37 39.53 -21.86
C MET A 107 -6.92 40.32 -23.07
N LYS A 108 -6.75 41.64 -23.09
CA LYS A 108 -6.97 42.43 -24.30
C LYS A 108 -5.65 42.87 -24.91
N LYS A 109 -4.66 43.15 -24.06
CA LYS A 109 -3.35 43.64 -24.50
C LYS A 109 -2.57 42.58 -25.27
N SER A 110 -2.55 41.32 -24.82
CA SER A 110 -1.82 40.31 -25.58
C SER A 110 -2.60 39.80 -26.82
N ALA A 111 -3.91 40.11 -26.92
CA ALA A 111 -4.78 39.94 -28.08
C ALA A 111 -4.29 40.80 -29.21
N GLU A 112 -4.14 42.08 -28.87
CA GLU A 112 -3.68 43.14 -29.74
C GLU A 112 -2.24 42.83 -30.17
N ALA A 113 -1.40 42.34 -29.24
CA ALA A 113 -0.03 41.90 -29.55
C ALA A 113 -0.01 40.71 -30.52
N LEU A 114 -0.83 39.68 -30.29
CA LEU A 114 -0.94 38.52 -31.16
C LEU A 114 -1.44 38.91 -32.56
N GLN A 115 -2.51 39.71 -32.64
CA GLN A 115 -3.08 40.16 -33.90
C GLN A 115 -2.08 40.96 -34.72
N LYS A 116 -1.31 41.84 -34.08
CA LYS A 116 -0.23 42.60 -34.73
C LYS A 116 0.85 41.69 -35.32
N ARG A 117 1.21 40.60 -34.63
CA ARG A 117 2.20 39.63 -35.13
C ARG A 117 1.67 38.81 -36.30
N ILE A 118 0.42 38.38 -36.25
CA ILE A 118 -0.24 37.72 -37.38
C ILE A 118 -0.24 38.63 -38.60
N GLN A 119 -0.56 39.92 -38.42
CA GLN A 119 -0.53 40.93 -39.50
C GLN A 119 0.89 41.17 -40.05
N ASN A 120 1.92 41.07 -39.21
CA ASN A 120 3.32 41.14 -39.62
C ASN A 120 3.81 39.88 -40.37
N GLY A 121 2.95 38.89 -40.57
CA GLY A 121 3.28 37.65 -41.28
C GLY A 121 4.10 36.67 -40.44
N GLU A 122 4.14 36.82 -39.12
CA GLU A 122 4.86 35.89 -38.24
C GLU A 122 4.18 34.52 -38.21
N SER A 123 4.97 33.45 -38.20
CA SER A 123 4.48 32.08 -38.05
C SER A 123 4.35 31.73 -36.57
N ILE A 124 3.13 31.43 -36.11
CA ILE A 124 2.78 31.24 -34.70
C ILE A 124 2.08 29.90 -34.50
N TYR A 125 2.66 29.06 -33.62
CA TYR A 125 2.20 27.70 -33.36
C TYR A 125 0.72 27.62 -33.00
N GLY A 126 -0.03 26.76 -33.69
CA GLY A 126 -1.45 26.50 -33.44
C GLY A 126 -2.37 27.71 -33.64
N VAL A 127 -1.86 28.77 -34.28
CA VAL A 127 -2.62 29.97 -34.65
C VAL A 127 -2.73 30.05 -36.17
N ASN A 128 -1.60 30.18 -36.87
CA ASN A 128 -1.51 30.13 -38.33
C ASN A 128 -0.59 28.99 -38.81
N THR A 129 -0.48 27.95 -37.99
CA THR A 129 0.15 26.66 -38.31
C THR A 129 -0.79 25.51 -37.92
N GLY A 130 -0.43 24.27 -38.28
CA GLY A 130 -1.04 23.08 -37.69
C GLY A 130 -0.64 22.89 -36.21
N PHE A 131 -1.12 21.78 -35.63
CA PHE A 131 -0.91 21.41 -34.22
C PHE A 131 -0.03 20.16 -34.10
N GLY A 132 0.58 19.97 -32.93
CA GLY A 132 1.31 18.73 -32.60
C GLY A 132 2.37 18.36 -33.63
N GLY A 133 2.41 17.08 -34.02
CA GLY A 133 3.30 16.54 -35.05
C GLY A 133 3.06 17.10 -36.46
N SER A 134 2.01 17.90 -36.68
CA SER A 134 1.68 18.56 -37.96
C SER A 134 1.91 20.08 -37.92
N ALA A 135 2.74 20.60 -37.02
CA ALA A 135 3.00 22.04 -36.86
C ALA A 135 3.73 22.69 -38.07
N ASP A 136 4.25 21.90 -39.00
CA ASP A 136 4.84 22.34 -40.27
C ASP A 136 3.78 22.73 -41.31
N VAL A 137 2.53 22.32 -41.14
CA VAL A 137 1.42 22.67 -42.03
C VAL A 137 1.00 24.13 -41.85
N ARG A 138 0.61 24.80 -42.94
CA ARG A 138 0.04 26.15 -42.92
C ARG A 138 -1.42 26.12 -43.40
N PRO A 139 -2.39 26.48 -42.54
CA PRO A 139 -3.80 26.48 -42.92
C PRO A 139 -4.06 27.58 -43.96
N LYS A 140 -4.90 27.27 -44.95
CA LYS A 140 -5.36 28.26 -45.94
C LYS A 140 -6.31 29.28 -45.34
N ASN A 141 -7.12 28.85 -44.37
CA ASN A 141 -8.07 29.71 -43.65
C ASN A 141 -7.72 29.73 -42.16
N VAL A 142 -7.09 30.81 -41.71
CA VAL A 142 -6.63 30.97 -40.31
C VAL A 142 -7.83 31.08 -39.35
N SER A 143 -8.96 31.65 -39.78
CA SER A 143 -10.15 31.78 -38.91
C SER A 143 -10.85 30.45 -38.62
N GLU A 144 -10.60 29.40 -39.40
CA GLU A 144 -11.19 28.07 -39.18
C GLU A 144 -10.36 27.15 -38.28
N VAL A 145 -9.17 27.61 -37.85
CA VAL A 145 -8.21 26.78 -37.10
C VAL A 145 -8.78 26.34 -35.75
N SER A 146 -9.39 27.26 -34.99
CA SER A 146 -10.01 26.98 -33.69
C SER A 146 -11.20 26.01 -33.81
N ALA A 147 -12.10 26.24 -34.78
CA ALA A 147 -13.24 25.35 -35.03
C ALA A 147 -12.79 23.93 -35.45
N SER A 148 -11.71 23.84 -36.23
CA SER A 148 -11.10 22.56 -36.64
C SER A 148 -10.47 21.84 -35.46
N LEU A 149 -9.82 22.57 -34.55
CA LEU A 149 -9.25 22.01 -33.31
C LEU A 149 -10.33 21.35 -32.46
N PHE A 150 -11.43 22.05 -32.16
CA PHE A 150 -12.52 21.46 -31.37
C PHE A 150 -13.12 20.24 -32.04
N ARG A 151 -13.40 20.31 -33.36
CA ARG A 151 -13.95 19.15 -34.11
C ARG A 151 -13.07 17.91 -33.98
N MET A 152 -11.74 18.06 -34.01
CA MET A 152 -10.84 16.91 -33.90
C MET A 152 -10.73 16.38 -32.46
N LEU A 153 -10.90 17.24 -31.44
CA LEU A 153 -10.74 16.87 -30.03
C LEU A 153 -12.03 16.31 -29.39
N HIS A 154 -13.17 16.43 -30.08
CA HIS A 154 -14.48 15.84 -29.72
C HIS A 154 -14.55 14.33 -29.99
N TYR A 155 -13.60 13.56 -29.45
CA TYR A 155 -13.50 12.10 -29.63
C TYR A 155 -13.86 11.28 -28.38
N GLY A 156 -14.20 11.94 -27.28
CA GLY A 156 -14.52 11.27 -26.02
C GLY A 156 -15.83 10.48 -26.13
N VAL A 157 -15.87 9.32 -25.48
CA VAL A 157 -17.06 8.47 -25.44
C VAL A 157 -17.96 8.94 -24.32
N VAL A 158 -19.18 9.35 -24.66
CA VAL A 158 -20.24 9.69 -23.70
C VAL A 158 -21.28 8.57 -23.72
N SER A 159 -21.71 8.11 -22.55
CA SER A 159 -22.70 7.02 -22.42
C SER A 159 -23.80 7.38 -21.42
N GLY A 160 -24.96 6.75 -21.57
CA GLY A 160 -26.14 6.89 -20.71
C GLY A 160 -27.36 7.53 -21.41
N PRO A 161 -28.60 7.26 -20.96
CA PRO A 161 -29.81 7.82 -21.57
C PRO A 161 -29.89 9.34 -21.44
N LEU A 162 -30.42 10.01 -22.46
CA LEU A 162 -30.68 11.47 -22.44
C LEU A 162 -31.67 11.88 -21.32
N ASP A 163 -32.56 10.97 -20.89
CA ASP A 163 -33.66 11.23 -19.95
C ASP A 163 -33.57 10.50 -18.58
N SER A 164 -32.46 9.82 -18.26
CA SER A 164 -32.38 9.08 -17.00
C SER A 164 -32.11 10.02 -15.82
N ARG A 165 -33.18 10.33 -15.07
CA ARG A 165 -33.17 11.21 -13.88
C ARG A 165 -32.37 10.67 -12.69
N HIS A 166 -31.99 9.40 -12.68
CA HIS A 166 -31.18 8.81 -11.62
C HIS A 166 -30.35 7.67 -12.20
N VAL A 167 -29.03 7.81 -12.24
CA VAL A 167 -28.10 6.67 -12.35
C VAL A 167 -27.04 6.85 -11.26
N GLU A 168 -27.50 6.77 -10.01
CA GLU A 168 -26.66 6.37 -8.89
C GLU A 168 -26.73 4.84 -8.83
N GLY A 169 -25.67 4.18 -9.29
CA GLY A 169 -25.58 2.72 -9.28
C GLY A 169 -24.71 2.19 -10.42
N LEU A 170 -23.43 1.97 -10.13
CA LEU A 170 -22.44 1.07 -10.75
C LEU A 170 -22.47 0.73 -12.27
N ALA A 171 -23.15 1.50 -13.12
CA ALA A 171 -23.19 1.31 -14.57
C ALA A 171 -22.45 2.46 -15.27
N THR A 172 -21.16 2.22 -15.59
CA THR A 172 -20.42 2.84 -16.70
C THR A 172 -20.76 4.29 -17.07
N ASN A 173 -20.80 5.21 -16.10
CA ASN A 173 -20.82 6.64 -16.41
C ASN A 173 -19.45 7.02 -17.01
N ASN A 174 -19.41 7.15 -18.34
CA ASN A 174 -18.22 7.59 -19.09
C ASN A 174 -18.06 9.12 -19.04
N LEU A 175 -18.65 9.79 -18.05
CA LEU A 175 -18.60 11.23 -17.83
C LEU A 175 -17.88 11.52 -16.51
N VAL A 176 -17.12 12.61 -16.50
CA VAL A 176 -16.65 13.30 -15.30
C VAL A 176 -17.88 13.73 -14.50
N SER A 177 -17.80 13.68 -13.16
CA SER A 177 -18.90 14.15 -12.32
C SER A 177 -19.17 15.63 -12.55
N ASP A 178 -20.37 16.10 -12.26
CA ASP A 178 -20.69 17.52 -12.38
C ASP A 178 -19.84 18.39 -11.45
N ILE A 179 -19.51 17.91 -10.25
CA ILE A 179 -18.59 18.54 -9.29
C ILE A 179 -17.21 18.76 -9.93
N GLU A 180 -16.64 17.72 -10.53
CA GLU A 180 -15.35 17.79 -11.21
C GLU A 180 -15.42 18.67 -12.48
N SER A 181 -16.54 18.63 -13.22
CA SER A 181 -16.75 19.48 -14.41
C SER A 181 -16.85 20.96 -14.03
N ARG A 182 -17.52 21.27 -12.93
CA ARG A 182 -17.60 22.61 -12.34
C ARG A 182 -16.24 23.12 -11.88
N ALA A 183 -15.52 22.29 -11.14
CA ALA A 183 -14.15 22.59 -10.73
C ALA A 183 -13.23 22.84 -11.94
N SER A 184 -13.34 22.01 -12.97
CA SER A 184 -12.56 22.14 -14.21
C SER A 184 -12.85 23.44 -14.95
N THR A 185 -14.13 23.85 -14.98
CA THR A 185 -14.56 25.11 -15.60
C THR A 185 -14.03 26.31 -14.82
N ALA A 186 -14.13 26.30 -13.49
CA ALA A 186 -13.57 27.33 -12.62
C ALA A 186 -12.04 27.45 -12.78
N MET A 187 -11.36 26.31 -12.75
CA MET A 187 -9.92 26.23 -12.93
C MET A 187 -9.51 26.77 -14.30
N LYS A 188 -10.29 26.48 -15.35
CA LYS A 188 -9.99 27.01 -16.68
C LYS A 188 -10.14 28.52 -16.73
N LEU A 189 -11.18 29.08 -16.13
CA LEU A 189 -11.35 30.53 -16.00
C LEU A 189 -10.15 31.18 -15.28
N GLU A 190 -9.66 30.58 -14.20
CA GLU A 190 -8.46 31.07 -13.51
C GLU A 190 -7.22 31.05 -14.40
N THR A 191 -6.95 29.94 -15.11
CA THR A 191 -5.79 29.88 -16.01
C THR A 191 -5.84 30.91 -17.15
N LEU A 192 -7.05 31.26 -17.61
CA LEU A 192 -7.26 32.27 -18.66
C LEU A 192 -7.08 33.70 -18.13
N ALA A 193 -7.31 33.93 -16.83
CA ALA A 193 -7.09 35.22 -16.20
C ALA A 193 -5.61 35.63 -16.11
N ILE A 194 -4.69 34.69 -16.35
CA ILE A 194 -3.24 34.91 -16.28
C ILE A 194 -2.75 35.69 -17.53
N PRO A 195 -1.87 36.70 -17.39
CA PRO A 195 -1.62 37.74 -18.39
C PRO A 195 -1.04 37.32 -19.76
N LEU A 196 -0.65 36.05 -19.91
CA LEU A 196 0.19 35.57 -21.02
C LEU A 196 -0.58 34.73 -22.06
N SER A 197 -1.91 34.61 -21.94
CA SER A 197 -2.74 33.54 -22.55
C SER A 197 -3.76 33.98 -23.64
N ASP A 198 -3.79 35.25 -24.07
CA ASP A 198 -4.87 35.92 -24.86
C ASP A 198 -5.65 35.20 -25.98
N PRO A 199 -6.82 35.74 -26.45
CA PRO A 199 -7.76 36.70 -25.82
C PRO A 199 -9.24 36.24 -25.67
N VAL A 200 -10.04 37.08 -25.01
CA VAL A 200 -11.53 37.18 -24.92
C VAL A 200 -12.39 35.93 -25.18
N CYS A 201 -12.67 35.16 -24.12
CA CYS A 201 -13.96 34.49 -23.96
C CYS A 201 -14.79 35.19 -22.85
N SER A 202 -14.75 36.53 -22.81
CA SER A 202 -15.27 37.30 -21.67
C SER A 202 -16.78 37.55 -21.71
N THR A 203 -17.52 37.07 -22.72
CA THR A 203 -18.94 37.44 -22.90
C THR A 203 -19.93 36.28 -22.89
N THR A 204 -19.48 35.02 -22.81
CA THR A 204 -20.37 33.85 -23.00
C THR A 204 -20.17 32.71 -22.02
N MET A 205 -19.16 32.75 -21.15
CA MET A 205 -19.11 31.82 -20.01
C MET A 205 -20.25 32.23 -19.07
N PRO A 206 -21.29 31.39 -18.87
CA PRO A 206 -22.39 31.78 -18.04
C PRO A 206 -21.89 32.03 -16.62
N GLU A 207 -22.15 33.21 -16.07
CA GLU A 207 -22.16 33.43 -14.61
C GLU A 207 -23.18 32.49 -13.91
N ASN A 208 -24.02 31.83 -14.71
CA ASN A 208 -24.97 30.80 -14.34
C ASN A 208 -24.33 29.41 -14.33
N TRP A 209 -24.05 28.92 -13.12
CA TRP A 209 -23.74 27.51 -12.80
C TRP A 209 -24.85 26.51 -13.13
N GLU A 210 -25.91 26.98 -13.80
CA GLU A 210 -27.02 26.18 -14.28
C GLU A 210 -26.74 25.50 -15.61
N ILE A 211 -25.60 25.74 -16.28
CA ILE A 211 -25.19 25.02 -17.49
C ILE A 211 -23.78 24.45 -17.29
N ILE A 212 -23.66 23.14 -17.07
CA ILE A 212 -22.39 22.47 -16.79
C ILE A 212 -22.05 21.51 -17.94
N PRO A 213 -20.88 21.60 -18.59
CA PRO A 213 -20.52 20.68 -19.67
C PRO A 213 -20.47 19.21 -19.22
N ALA A 214 -21.06 18.32 -20.02
CA ALA A 214 -20.92 16.88 -19.82
C ALA A 214 -19.58 16.42 -20.42
N VAL A 215 -18.54 16.43 -19.59
CA VAL A 215 -17.15 16.15 -20.00
C VAL A 215 -16.87 14.63 -19.95
N PRO A 216 -16.29 14.01 -20.99
CA PRO A 216 -15.92 12.60 -20.96
C PRO A 216 -14.86 12.27 -19.91
N LEU A 217 -15.04 11.14 -19.22
CA LEU A 217 -14.17 10.67 -18.14
C LEU A 217 -12.77 10.24 -18.61
N ARG A 218 -12.64 9.84 -19.89
CA ARG A 218 -11.41 9.31 -20.50
C ARG A 218 -11.11 10.01 -21.82
N GLY A 219 -9.83 10.01 -22.20
CA GLY A 219 -9.37 10.59 -23.47
C GLY A 219 -8.23 11.60 -23.31
N SER A 220 -7.89 12.00 -22.08
CA SER A 220 -6.70 12.83 -21.80
C SER A 220 -5.51 11.99 -21.35
N ILE A 221 -4.33 12.39 -21.81
CA ILE A 221 -3.01 11.96 -21.30
C ILE A 221 -2.28 13.10 -20.57
N SER A 222 -2.92 14.27 -20.43
CA SER A 222 -2.42 15.46 -19.73
C SER A 222 -1.01 15.86 -20.21
N ALA A 223 -0.81 15.84 -21.54
CA ALA A 223 0.48 15.96 -22.21
C ALA A 223 0.71 17.36 -22.78
N SER A 224 -0.20 17.82 -23.64
CA SER A 224 -0.37 19.21 -24.07
C SER A 224 -1.59 19.81 -23.36
N GLY A 225 -1.75 19.46 -22.07
CA GLY A 225 -2.97 19.69 -21.31
C GLY A 225 -4.06 18.63 -21.52
N ASP A 226 -5.24 18.93 -20.95
CA ASP A 226 -6.43 18.09 -20.99
C ASP A 226 -7.29 18.36 -22.23
N LEU A 227 -6.65 18.26 -23.40
CA LEU A 227 -7.18 18.69 -24.71
C LEU A 227 -8.62 18.26 -24.97
N SER A 228 -8.89 16.95 -24.94
CA SER A 228 -10.23 16.45 -25.24
C SER A 228 -11.24 16.86 -24.18
N PRO A 229 -11.04 16.60 -22.86
CA PRO A 229 -11.95 17.12 -21.83
C PRO A 229 -12.27 18.62 -21.95
N LEU A 230 -11.25 19.47 -22.12
CA LEU A 230 -11.44 20.92 -22.25
C LEU A 230 -12.12 21.33 -23.56
N SER A 231 -11.99 20.53 -24.62
CA SER A 231 -12.73 20.78 -25.87
C SER A 231 -14.23 20.64 -25.70
N TYR A 232 -14.73 19.84 -24.75
CA TYR A 232 -16.17 19.74 -24.45
C TYR A 232 -16.68 20.99 -23.75
N ILE A 233 -15.84 21.65 -22.93
CA ILE A 233 -16.16 22.98 -22.37
C ILE A 233 -16.27 24.00 -23.52
N GLY A 234 -15.30 24.03 -24.43
CA GLY A 234 -15.36 24.90 -25.62
C GLY A 234 -16.54 24.64 -26.53
N GLY A 235 -16.86 23.37 -26.77
CA GLY A 235 -18.01 22.97 -27.57
C GLY A 235 -19.35 23.32 -26.92
N ALA A 236 -19.42 23.36 -25.58
CA ALA A 236 -20.58 23.84 -24.86
C ALA A 236 -20.77 25.36 -25.07
N LEU A 237 -19.69 26.13 -25.05
CA LEU A 237 -19.71 27.58 -25.32
C LEU A 237 -20.04 27.94 -26.76
N GLU A 238 -19.57 27.13 -27.73
CA GLU A 238 -19.97 27.22 -29.15
C GLU A 238 -21.43 26.79 -29.39
N GLY A 239 -22.13 26.29 -28.36
CA GLY A 239 -23.50 25.80 -28.50
C GLY A 239 -23.61 24.61 -29.46
N LYS A 240 -22.59 23.75 -29.55
CA LYS A 240 -22.61 22.64 -30.51
C LYS A 240 -23.75 21.66 -30.22
N PRO A 241 -24.59 21.28 -31.21
CA PRO A 241 -25.70 20.35 -31.00
C PRO A 241 -25.27 18.96 -30.49
N ALA A 242 -24.06 18.53 -30.84
CA ALA A 242 -23.50 17.23 -30.45
C ALA A 242 -22.91 17.21 -29.03
N ILE A 243 -22.76 18.37 -28.38
CA ILE A 243 -22.24 18.47 -27.02
C ILE A 243 -23.41 18.51 -26.04
N GLN A 244 -23.30 17.70 -24.99
CA GLN A 244 -24.29 17.65 -23.92
C GLN A 244 -23.85 18.53 -22.74
N VAL A 245 -24.84 19.08 -22.04
CA VAL A 245 -24.65 19.87 -20.82
C VAL A 245 -25.72 19.46 -19.80
N TYR A 246 -25.39 19.56 -18.52
CA TYR A 246 -26.34 19.44 -17.42
C TYR A 246 -26.98 20.80 -17.15
N VAL A 247 -28.31 20.82 -16.99
CA VAL A 247 -29.07 22.02 -16.66
C VAL A 247 -29.87 21.91 -15.35
N GLY A 248 -29.91 23.03 -14.62
CA GLY A 248 -30.69 23.19 -13.39
C GLY A 248 -30.23 22.32 -12.20
N PHE A 249 -30.97 22.38 -11.09
CA PHE A 249 -30.71 21.56 -9.89
C PHE A 249 -30.95 20.07 -10.14
N ASP A 250 -31.92 19.74 -11.00
CA ASP A 250 -32.32 18.37 -11.35
C ASP A 250 -31.30 17.66 -12.27
N ARG A 251 -30.24 18.37 -12.70
CA ARG A 251 -29.14 17.87 -13.55
C ARG A 251 -29.64 17.14 -14.82
N ALA A 252 -30.67 17.69 -15.47
CA ALA A 252 -31.15 17.17 -16.75
C ALA A 252 -30.09 17.35 -17.84
N ARG A 253 -29.85 16.34 -18.68
CA ARG A 253 -28.92 16.45 -19.82
C ARG A 253 -29.63 16.94 -21.06
N VAL A 254 -29.16 18.04 -21.63
CA VAL A 254 -29.66 18.61 -22.89
C VAL A 254 -28.51 18.93 -23.84
N SER A 255 -28.79 19.24 -25.11
CA SER A 255 -27.76 19.73 -26.02
C SER A 255 -27.34 21.16 -25.63
N ALA A 256 -26.07 21.49 -25.84
CA ALA A 256 -25.53 22.81 -25.54
C ALA A 256 -26.29 23.91 -26.29
N GLU A 257 -26.61 23.69 -27.56
CA GLU A 257 -27.44 24.59 -28.39
C GLU A 257 -28.76 24.97 -27.68
N LYS A 258 -29.48 23.97 -27.16
CA LYS A 258 -30.77 24.18 -26.49
C LYS A 258 -30.60 24.91 -25.17
N ALA A 259 -29.58 24.54 -24.38
CA ALA A 259 -29.31 25.17 -23.09
C ALA A 259 -28.96 26.66 -23.26
N LEU A 260 -28.08 26.99 -24.21
CA LEU A 260 -27.71 28.38 -24.50
C LEU A 260 -28.91 29.18 -25.00
N LEU A 261 -29.73 28.61 -25.91
CA LEU A 261 -30.95 29.24 -26.39
C LEU A 261 -31.97 29.49 -25.27
N GLN A 262 -32.12 28.54 -24.34
CA GLN A 262 -33.02 28.67 -23.18
C GLN A 262 -32.54 29.71 -22.17
N ALA A 263 -31.22 29.88 -22.03
CA ALA A 263 -30.60 30.86 -21.14
C ALA A 263 -30.37 32.24 -21.77
N ASP A 264 -30.80 32.45 -23.02
CA ASP A 264 -30.56 33.67 -23.81
C ASP A 264 -29.05 34.04 -23.91
N ILE A 265 -28.19 33.02 -24.02
CA ILE A 265 -26.74 33.19 -24.14
C ILE A 265 -26.35 32.97 -25.60
N PRO A 266 -25.72 33.96 -26.26
CA PRO A 266 -25.28 33.79 -27.65
C PRO A 266 -24.12 32.78 -27.73
N PRO A 267 -24.09 31.89 -28.73
CA PRO A 267 -22.96 30.99 -28.95
C PRO A 267 -21.65 31.73 -29.22
N ALA A 268 -20.56 31.25 -28.63
CA ALA A 268 -19.22 31.81 -28.80
C ALA A 268 -18.66 31.53 -30.22
N VAL A 269 -17.93 32.50 -30.79
CA VAL A 269 -17.19 32.34 -32.05
C VAL A 269 -15.71 32.59 -31.80
N PHE A 270 -14.94 31.50 -31.70
CA PHE A 270 -13.54 31.57 -31.33
C PHE A 270 -12.62 32.06 -32.46
N GLN A 271 -11.83 33.08 -32.17
CA GLN A 271 -10.77 33.60 -33.02
C GLN A 271 -9.52 32.70 -33.03
N PRO A 272 -8.54 32.92 -33.94
CA PRO A 272 -7.27 32.22 -33.91
C PRO A 272 -6.59 32.37 -32.53
N LYS A 273 -5.93 31.30 -32.06
CA LYS A 273 -5.41 31.10 -30.68
C LYS A 273 -6.47 30.81 -29.61
N GLU A 274 -7.64 31.42 -29.63
CA GLU A 274 -8.63 31.28 -28.54
C GLU A 274 -9.05 29.81 -28.29
N GLY A 275 -9.27 29.05 -29.36
CA GLY A 275 -9.57 27.62 -29.25
C GLY A 275 -8.43 26.83 -28.62
N LEU A 276 -7.18 27.17 -28.95
CA LEU A 276 -6.00 26.55 -28.35
C LEU A 276 -5.82 26.98 -26.89
N SER A 277 -5.95 28.26 -26.58
CA SER A 277 -5.92 28.76 -25.20
C SER A 277 -6.94 28.06 -24.32
N LEU A 278 -8.10 27.68 -24.86
CA LEU A 278 -9.12 26.98 -24.10
C LEU A 278 -8.78 25.51 -23.83
N VAL A 279 -8.27 24.77 -24.82
CA VAL A 279 -8.02 23.33 -24.69
C VAL A 279 -6.64 22.99 -24.13
N ASN A 280 -5.68 23.91 -24.23
CA ASN A 280 -4.32 23.72 -23.77
C ASN A 280 -4.24 23.99 -22.25
N GLY A 281 -3.50 23.15 -21.54
CA GLY A 281 -3.28 23.26 -20.09
C GLY A 281 -3.97 22.24 -19.20
N THR A 282 -3.67 22.33 -17.90
CA THR A 282 -3.86 21.24 -16.94
C THR A 282 -5.13 21.39 -16.10
N ALA A 283 -6.05 22.26 -16.50
CA ALA A 283 -7.18 22.69 -15.66
C ALA A 283 -8.05 21.53 -15.14
N VAL A 284 -8.34 20.51 -15.94
CA VAL A 284 -9.14 19.35 -15.48
C VAL A 284 -8.34 18.51 -14.50
N THR A 285 -7.08 18.24 -14.82
CA THR A 285 -6.14 17.52 -13.96
C THR A 285 -5.98 18.20 -12.60
N THR A 286 -5.72 19.50 -12.58
CA THR A 286 -5.52 20.30 -11.37
C THR A 286 -6.81 20.42 -10.55
N ALA A 287 -7.96 20.54 -11.21
CA ALA A 287 -9.25 20.56 -10.55
C ALA A 287 -9.55 19.25 -9.80
N VAL A 288 -9.37 18.10 -10.47
CA VAL A 288 -9.56 16.78 -9.87
C VAL A 288 -8.54 16.53 -8.75
N ALA A 289 -7.28 16.93 -8.95
CA ALA A 289 -6.24 16.83 -7.92
C ALA A 289 -6.55 17.69 -6.68
N SER A 290 -7.14 18.86 -6.86
CA SER A 290 -7.54 19.75 -5.76
C SER A 290 -8.66 19.14 -4.92
N LEU A 291 -9.65 18.52 -5.57
CA LEU A 291 -10.70 17.76 -4.88
C LEU A 291 -10.13 16.57 -4.10
N ALA A 292 -9.18 15.84 -4.69
CA ALA A 292 -8.50 14.73 -4.02
C ALA A 292 -7.69 15.22 -2.81
N MET A 293 -6.96 16.32 -2.95
CA MET A 293 -6.18 16.90 -1.85
C MET A 293 -7.08 17.41 -0.71
N HIS A 294 -8.25 17.99 -1.02
CA HIS A 294 -9.25 18.35 0.00
C HIS A 294 -9.71 17.14 0.80
N GLU A 295 -10.08 16.03 0.14
CA GLU A 295 -10.50 14.81 0.83
C GLU A 295 -9.35 14.16 1.62
N ALA A 296 -8.11 14.22 1.10
CA ALA A 296 -6.94 13.68 1.77
C ALA A 296 -6.61 14.41 3.08
N ILE A 297 -6.78 15.74 3.11
CA ILE A 297 -6.62 16.55 4.34
C ILE A 297 -7.56 16.02 5.43
N MET A 298 -8.83 15.84 5.10
CA MET A 298 -9.86 15.38 6.04
C MET A 298 -9.58 13.95 6.54
N GLN A 299 -9.29 13.01 5.62
CA GLN A 299 -8.99 11.62 5.98
C GLN A 299 -7.75 11.48 6.88
N THR A 300 -6.77 12.35 6.71
CA THR A 300 -5.52 12.32 7.49
C THR A 300 -5.68 12.85 8.91
N LEU A 301 -6.59 13.80 9.14
CA LEU A 301 -6.98 14.22 10.49
C LEU A 301 -7.81 13.15 11.17
N LEU A 302 -8.81 12.63 10.44
CA LEU A 302 -9.68 11.57 10.95
C LEU A 302 -8.89 10.33 11.36
N SER A 303 -7.86 9.93 10.61
CA SER A 303 -7.05 8.76 10.96
C SER A 303 -6.29 8.91 12.29
N GLN A 304 -5.87 10.13 12.64
CA GLN A 304 -5.24 10.43 13.93
C GLN A 304 -6.27 10.40 15.07
N ILE A 305 -7.50 10.89 14.83
CA ILE A 305 -8.62 10.79 15.79
C ILE A 305 -9.00 9.32 16.01
N LEU A 306 -9.15 8.54 14.93
CA LEU A 306 -9.45 7.10 15.01
C LEU A 306 -8.35 6.33 15.73
N THR A 307 -7.08 6.71 15.53
CA THR A 307 -5.95 6.14 16.29
C THR A 307 -6.10 6.43 17.78
N ALA A 308 -6.40 7.67 18.18
CA ALA A 308 -6.64 8.02 19.57
C ALA A 308 -7.81 7.21 20.16
N MET A 309 -8.97 7.19 19.49
CA MET A 309 -10.12 6.37 19.93
C MET A 309 -9.78 4.88 20.03
N SER A 310 -8.90 4.37 19.15
CA SER A 310 -8.45 2.98 19.19
C SER A 310 -7.50 2.72 20.37
N VAL A 311 -6.63 3.66 20.73
CA VAL A 311 -5.82 3.59 21.97
C VAL A 311 -6.74 3.43 23.17
N GLU A 312 -7.80 4.24 23.25
CA GLU A 312 -8.76 4.21 24.36
C GLU A 312 -9.53 2.89 24.41
N ALA A 313 -10.08 2.45 23.27
CA ALA A 313 -10.84 1.21 23.18
C ALA A 313 -9.97 -0.04 23.47
N LEU A 314 -8.71 -0.04 23.05
CA LEU A 314 -7.75 -1.10 23.37
C LEU A 314 -7.18 -0.99 24.79
N SER A 315 -7.51 0.09 25.52
CA SER A 315 -6.89 0.42 26.81
C SER A 315 -5.35 0.41 26.73
N GLY A 316 -4.82 1.06 25.69
CA GLY A 316 -3.39 1.27 25.46
C GLY A 316 -2.82 2.43 26.28
N THR A 317 -1.56 2.77 26.01
CA THR A 317 -0.83 3.86 26.68
C THR A 317 -0.68 5.08 25.78
N ASP A 318 -0.83 6.27 26.36
CA ASP A 318 -0.56 7.55 25.72
C ASP A 318 0.95 7.86 25.64
N GLU A 319 1.79 7.13 26.39
CA GLU A 319 3.25 7.29 26.41
C GLU A 319 3.86 7.17 25.00
N SER A 320 3.29 6.33 24.14
CA SER A 320 3.76 6.15 22.76
C SER A 320 3.79 7.46 21.96
N PHE A 321 3.01 8.46 22.38
CA PHE A 321 2.88 9.77 21.75
C PHE A 321 3.57 10.89 22.55
N ASN A 322 4.32 10.54 23.60
CA ASN A 322 5.04 11.51 24.41
C ASN A 322 5.97 12.37 23.53
N PRO A 323 5.98 13.71 23.70
CA PRO A 323 6.80 14.62 22.92
C PRO A 323 8.30 14.25 22.88
N PHE A 324 8.82 13.63 23.94
CA PHE A 324 10.21 13.17 24.00
C PHE A 324 10.63 12.32 22.79
N PHE A 325 9.79 11.40 22.34
CA PHE A 325 10.12 10.53 21.19
C PHE A 325 10.24 11.31 19.88
N ALA A 326 9.45 12.37 19.73
CA ALA A 326 9.55 13.28 18.58
C ALA A 326 10.75 14.23 18.72
N GLU A 327 11.12 14.65 19.94
CA GLU A 327 12.29 15.49 20.18
C GLU A 327 13.61 14.77 19.83
N VAL A 328 13.75 13.49 20.22
CA VAL A 328 14.95 12.69 19.92
C VAL A 328 15.01 12.18 18.48
N ARG A 329 13.87 12.12 17.79
CA ARG A 329 13.77 11.74 16.38
C ARG A 329 12.83 12.69 15.61
N PRO A 330 13.29 13.91 15.28
CA PRO A 330 12.44 15.02 14.87
C PRO A 330 12.09 15.01 13.38
N HIS A 331 11.49 13.91 12.90
CA HIS A 331 10.78 13.96 11.62
C HIS A 331 9.56 14.87 11.79
N ARG A 332 9.36 15.81 10.86
CA ARG A 332 8.35 16.87 10.99
C ARG A 332 6.95 16.28 11.10
N GLY A 333 6.64 15.29 10.27
CA GLY A 333 5.34 14.62 10.32
C GLY A 333 5.15 13.79 11.59
N GLN A 334 6.18 13.09 12.05
CA GLN A 334 6.12 12.33 13.32
C GLN A 334 5.83 13.26 14.49
N THR A 335 6.49 14.42 14.54
CA THR A 335 6.32 15.43 15.59
C THR A 335 4.89 15.95 15.64
N VAL A 336 4.34 16.30 14.47
CA VAL A 336 2.94 16.77 14.38
C VAL A 336 1.97 15.67 14.80
N SER A 337 2.15 14.44 14.28
CA SER A 337 1.24 13.33 14.60
C SER A 337 1.28 12.96 16.08
N ALA A 338 2.47 12.89 16.70
CA ALA A 338 2.61 12.60 18.13
C ALA A 338 1.93 13.68 18.96
N LYS A 339 2.19 14.96 18.68
CA LYS A 339 1.54 16.09 19.37
C LYS A 339 0.01 16.02 19.26
N ASN A 340 -0.52 15.75 18.07
CA ASN A 340 -1.97 15.68 17.84
C ASN A 340 -2.59 14.54 18.65
N ILE A 341 -2.08 13.31 18.49
CA ILE A 341 -2.65 12.13 19.15
C ILE A 341 -2.53 12.25 20.67
N TYR A 342 -1.40 12.74 21.18
CA TYR A 342 -1.22 13.00 22.61
C TYR A 342 -2.24 14.01 23.14
N SER A 343 -2.49 15.10 22.40
CA SER A 343 -3.50 16.10 22.76
C SER A 343 -4.92 15.56 22.69
N PHE A 344 -5.20 14.65 21.75
CA PHE A 344 -6.51 14.00 21.59
C PHE A 344 -6.85 13.07 22.76
N LEU A 345 -5.84 12.39 23.31
CA LEU A 345 -5.96 11.49 24.46
C LEU A 345 -6.02 12.22 25.81
N ALA A 346 -5.73 13.52 25.83
CA ALA A 346 -5.69 14.30 27.06
C ALA A 346 -7.04 14.21 27.83
N GLY A 347 -6.95 13.77 29.09
CA GLY A 347 -8.10 13.59 29.97
C GLY A 347 -8.82 12.24 29.86
N SER A 348 -8.34 11.33 29.00
CA SER A 348 -8.89 9.97 28.90
C SER A 348 -8.73 9.21 30.21
N LYS A 349 -9.76 8.45 30.58
CA LYS A 349 -9.76 7.52 31.72
C LYS A 349 -9.62 6.06 31.28
N LEU A 350 -9.57 5.82 29.96
CA LEU A 350 -9.41 4.47 29.39
C LEU A 350 -7.96 4.14 29.04
N THR A 351 -7.07 5.14 28.97
CA THR A 351 -5.63 4.94 28.81
C THR A 351 -5.01 4.36 30.07
N LYS A 352 -4.06 3.43 29.93
CA LYS A 352 -3.34 2.82 31.06
C LYS A 352 -2.06 3.59 31.40
N GLY A 353 -1.79 3.75 32.70
CA GLY A 353 -0.50 4.20 33.22
C GLY A 353 0.55 3.07 33.25
N ASN A 354 1.82 3.44 33.33
CA ASN A 354 2.98 2.57 33.15
C ASN A 354 3.30 1.55 34.26
N ASP A 355 2.50 1.47 35.31
CA ASP A 355 2.84 0.77 36.56
C ASP A 355 2.25 -0.64 36.72
N THR A 356 1.64 -1.23 35.71
CA THR A 356 0.92 -2.51 35.90
C THR A 356 1.63 -3.76 35.35
N GLN A 357 2.16 -4.55 36.29
CA GLN A 357 2.25 -6.03 36.39
C GLN A 357 3.02 -6.89 35.37
N GLU A 358 3.70 -7.93 35.93
CA GLU A 358 4.57 -8.91 35.23
C GLU A 358 3.89 -9.79 34.15
N PHE A 359 2.55 -9.87 34.10
CA PHE A 359 1.84 -10.89 33.30
C PHE A 359 0.97 -10.36 32.15
N HIS A 360 1.10 -9.08 31.79
CA HIS A 360 0.43 -8.49 30.62
C HIS A 360 1.44 -8.08 29.54
N LEU A 361 0.97 -7.92 28.29
CA LEU A 361 1.83 -7.41 27.23
C LEU A 361 2.35 -6.04 27.64
N ARG A 362 3.66 -5.91 27.81
CA ARG A 362 4.29 -4.70 28.37
C ARG A 362 4.10 -3.46 27.48
N GLN A 363 3.90 -3.66 26.18
CA GLN A 363 3.82 -2.58 25.21
C GLN A 363 2.67 -2.81 24.24
N ASP A 364 2.02 -1.73 23.82
CA ASP A 364 1.04 -1.78 22.74
C ASP A 364 1.67 -2.33 21.45
N ARG A 365 0.82 -2.93 20.61
CA ARG A 365 1.19 -3.40 19.27
C ARG A 365 1.49 -2.21 18.35
N TYR A 366 2.15 -2.49 17.23
CA TYR A 366 2.68 -1.46 16.34
C TYR A 366 1.61 -0.57 15.71
N SER A 367 0.42 -1.12 15.43
CA SER A 367 -0.72 -0.37 14.89
C SER A 367 -1.07 0.86 15.73
N ILE A 368 -0.82 0.80 17.05
CA ILE A 368 -0.99 1.89 17.99
C ILE A 368 0.35 2.57 18.28
N ARG A 369 1.32 1.83 18.82
CA ARG A 369 2.57 2.39 19.35
C ARG A 369 3.43 3.10 18.32
N THR A 370 3.36 2.67 17.06
CA THR A 370 4.16 3.24 15.98
C THR A 370 3.37 4.17 15.06
N ALA A 371 2.12 4.52 15.42
CA ALA A 371 1.22 5.27 14.55
C ALA A 371 1.80 6.64 14.15
N SER A 372 2.45 7.37 15.06
CA SER A 372 3.06 8.66 14.70
C SER A 372 4.24 8.52 13.74
N GLN A 373 5.05 7.47 13.90
CA GLN A 373 6.15 7.16 12.99
C GLN A 373 5.63 6.70 11.62
N TRP A 374 4.46 6.06 11.59
CA TRP A 374 3.82 5.55 10.38
C TRP A 374 3.11 6.65 9.57
N ILE A 375 2.31 7.49 10.23
CA ILE A 375 1.59 8.61 9.60
C ILE A 375 2.55 9.75 9.23
N GLY A 376 3.64 9.93 9.98
CA GLY A 376 4.55 11.06 9.82
C GLY A 376 5.00 11.32 8.38
N PRO A 377 5.60 10.33 7.67
CA PRO A 377 5.97 10.50 6.26
C PRO A 377 4.80 10.88 5.36
N SER A 378 3.60 10.36 5.61
CA SER A 378 2.39 10.72 4.87
C SER A 378 2.00 12.19 5.06
N LEU A 379 2.18 12.76 6.26
CA LEU A 379 1.94 14.20 6.48
C LEU A 379 2.94 15.06 5.69
N GLU A 380 4.19 14.65 5.63
CA GLU A 380 5.26 15.34 4.89
C GLU A 380 5.00 15.31 3.39
N ASP A 381 4.58 14.15 2.87
CA ASP A 381 4.19 13.98 1.47
C ASP A 381 2.97 14.84 1.10
N LEU A 382 1.95 14.88 1.97
CA LEU A 382 0.76 15.70 1.75
C LEU A 382 1.05 17.20 1.76
N LEU A 383 1.98 17.66 2.60
CA LEU A 383 2.45 19.05 2.60
C LEU A 383 3.06 19.43 1.23
N LEU A 384 3.93 18.58 0.69
CA LEU A 384 4.52 18.79 -0.62
C LEU A 384 3.47 18.70 -1.74
N SER A 385 2.52 17.77 -1.64
CA SER A 385 1.40 17.67 -2.59
C SER A 385 0.54 18.93 -2.58
N TYR A 386 0.22 19.48 -1.40
CA TYR A 386 -0.54 20.72 -1.27
C TYR A 386 0.19 21.89 -1.92
N GLU A 387 1.50 22.02 -1.70
CA GLU A 387 2.32 23.06 -2.34
C GLU A 387 2.32 22.92 -3.86
N GLN A 388 2.53 21.71 -4.38
CA GLN A 388 2.53 21.43 -5.82
C GLN A 388 1.18 21.76 -6.48
N VAL A 389 0.07 21.38 -5.84
CA VAL A 389 -1.28 21.70 -6.33
C VAL A 389 -1.53 23.21 -6.26
N SER A 390 -1.12 23.87 -5.17
CA SER A 390 -1.32 25.32 -4.98
C SER A 390 -0.57 26.16 -6.00
N ILE A 391 0.63 25.73 -6.40
CA ILE A 391 1.40 26.37 -7.48
C ILE A 391 0.69 26.19 -8.82
N GLU A 392 0.25 24.97 -9.14
CA GLU A 392 -0.41 24.69 -10.42
C GLU A 392 -1.75 25.42 -10.55
N LEU A 393 -2.51 25.60 -9.45
CA LEU A 393 -3.74 26.40 -9.40
C LEU A 393 -3.57 27.83 -9.92
N ASN A 394 -2.36 28.38 -9.82
CA ASN A 394 -2.05 29.77 -10.16
C ASN A 394 -0.97 29.88 -11.26
N SER A 395 -0.79 28.82 -12.05
CA SER A 395 0.24 28.73 -13.09
C SER A 395 -0.32 28.95 -14.50
N THR A 396 0.46 29.62 -15.36
CA THR A 396 0.14 29.69 -16.80
C THR A 396 0.49 28.38 -17.50
N THR A 397 -0.50 27.52 -17.71
CA THR A 397 -0.32 26.20 -18.32
C THR A 397 -0.64 26.19 -19.82
N ASP A 398 -0.25 27.21 -20.58
CA ASP A 398 -0.60 27.36 -22.01
C ASP A 398 0.64 27.43 -22.92
N ASN A 399 0.45 27.36 -24.23
CA ASN A 399 1.46 27.52 -25.26
C ASN A 399 0.85 27.93 -26.61
N PRO A 400 1.49 28.85 -27.37
CA PRO A 400 2.59 29.72 -26.96
C PRO A 400 2.12 30.82 -25.99
N LEU A 401 3.06 31.38 -25.22
CA LEU A 401 2.83 32.46 -24.26
C LEU A 401 3.26 33.82 -24.81
N VAL A 402 2.57 34.88 -24.43
CA VAL A 402 2.94 36.27 -24.78
C VAL A 402 3.46 36.97 -23.54
N SER A 403 4.71 37.44 -23.57
CA SER A 403 5.26 38.23 -22.45
C SER A 403 4.81 39.70 -22.50
N ASP A 404 5.02 40.43 -21.41
CA ASP A 404 4.57 41.83 -21.26
C ASP A 404 5.14 42.78 -22.32
N ASP A 405 6.33 42.49 -22.88
CA ASP A 405 6.93 43.24 -23.98
C ASP A 405 6.33 42.85 -25.36
N GLY A 406 5.33 41.97 -25.36
CA GLY A 406 4.64 41.44 -26.52
C GLY A 406 5.38 40.31 -27.21
N LYS A 407 6.47 39.74 -26.68
CA LYS A 407 7.23 38.64 -27.29
C LYS A 407 6.56 37.28 -27.10
N MET A 408 6.50 36.50 -28.18
CA MET A 408 5.99 35.13 -28.17
C MET A 408 7.06 34.14 -27.69
N HIS A 409 6.70 33.33 -26.70
CA HIS A 409 7.52 32.26 -26.14
C HIS A 409 6.84 30.91 -26.36
N HIS A 410 7.59 29.96 -26.91
CA HIS A 410 7.11 28.60 -27.12
C HIS A 410 7.75 27.69 -26.06
N GLY A 411 6.94 26.91 -25.36
CA GLY A 411 7.38 26.13 -24.20
C GLY A 411 6.46 24.93 -23.93
N GLY A 412 6.65 24.31 -22.76
CA GLY A 412 5.97 23.07 -22.36
C GLY A 412 5.17 23.18 -21.06
N ASN A 413 4.69 24.38 -20.70
CA ASN A 413 3.97 24.61 -19.44
C ASN A 413 2.63 23.85 -19.33
N PHE A 414 2.16 23.27 -20.42
CA PHE A 414 0.99 22.40 -20.47
C PHE A 414 1.22 21.00 -19.85
N GLN A 415 2.43 20.69 -19.38
CA GLN A 415 2.84 19.36 -18.91
C GLN A 415 2.57 19.19 -17.40
N ALA A 416 1.57 18.38 -17.04
CA ALA A 416 1.09 18.23 -15.66
C ALA A 416 1.93 17.29 -14.76
N LYS A 417 3.23 17.09 -15.01
CA LYS A 417 4.02 16.08 -14.28
C LYS A 417 4.13 16.38 -12.78
N SER A 418 4.12 17.65 -12.40
CA SER A 418 4.06 18.09 -11.00
C SER A 418 2.79 17.58 -10.31
N ILE A 419 1.62 17.67 -10.97
CA ILE A 419 0.38 17.14 -10.42
C ILE A 419 0.40 15.61 -10.32
N THR A 420 0.93 14.90 -11.31
CA THR A 420 1.10 13.44 -11.20
C THR A 420 1.93 13.07 -9.96
N SER A 421 3.01 13.82 -9.70
CA SER A 421 3.85 13.64 -8.51
C SER A 421 3.08 13.90 -7.20
N ALA A 422 2.22 14.92 -7.18
CA ALA A 422 1.41 15.28 -6.02
C ALA A 422 0.35 14.22 -5.70
N VAL A 423 -0.43 13.79 -6.70
CA VAL A 423 -1.53 12.84 -6.47
C VAL A 423 -1.04 11.41 -6.23
N GLU A 424 0.12 11.02 -6.77
CA GLU A 424 0.73 9.73 -6.44
C GLU A 424 1.18 9.66 -4.98
N LYS A 425 1.67 10.77 -4.40
CA LYS A 425 1.95 10.87 -2.95
C LYS A 425 0.68 10.74 -2.11
N ILE A 426 -0.38 11.45 -2.49
CA ILE A 426 -1.69 11.35 -1.81
C ILE A 426 -2.16 9.89 -1.84
N ARG A 427 -2.06 9.23 -2.99
CA ARG A 427 -2.52 7.84 -3.15
C ARG A 427 -1.69 6.84 -2.33
N GLN A 428 -0.38 7.05 -2.24
CA GLN A 428 0.50 6.26 -1.35
C GLN A 428 0.19 6.51 0.13
N ALA A 429 -0.06 7.76 0.52
CA ALA A 429 -0.52 8.11 1.86
C ALA A 429 -1.85 7.40 2.20
N CYS A 430 -2.79 7.32 1.24
CA CYS A 430 -4.06 6.61 1.45
C CYS A 430 -3.85 5.12 1.77
N GLN A 431 -2.99 4.43 1.03
CA GLN A 431 -2.67 3.02 1.27
C GLN A 431 -1.97 2.82 2.62
N SER A 432 -1.04 3.71 2.96
CA SER A 432 -0.32 3.68 4.24
C SER A 432 -1.27 3.87 5.42
N ILE A 433 -2.09 4.92 5.39
CA ILE A 433 -3.10 5.21 6.43
C ILE A 433 -4.11 4.07 6.52
N GLY A 434 -4.60 3.57 5.38
CA GLY A 434 -5.51 2.43 5.32
C GLY A 434 -4.94 1.17 6.00
N GLN A 435 -3.64 0.87 5.80
CA GLN A 435 -2.99 -0.28 6.44
C GLN A 435 -2.99 -0.17 7.96
N MET A 436 -2.76 1.04 8.48
CA MET A 436 -2.77 1.32 9.91
C MET A 436 -4.18 1.18 10.48
N LEU A 437 -5.17 1.84 9.86
CA LEU A 437 -6.57 1.77 10.31
C LEU A 437 -7.14 0.36 10.22
N PHE A 438 -6.80 -0.38 9.16
CA PHE A 438 -7.13 -1.81 9.03
C PHE A 438 -6.60 -2.61 10.22
N ALA A 439 -5.29 -2.48 10.52
CA ALA A 439 -4.67 -3.21 11.63
C ALA A 439 -5.30 -2.84 12.99
N GLN A 440 -5.55 -1.55 13.24
CA GLN A 440 -6.21 -1.09 14.47
C GLN A 440 -7.64 -1.65 14.59
N CYS A 441 -8.41 -1.63 13.51
CA CYS A 441 -9.78 -2.11 13.48
C CYS A 441 -9.86 -3.64 13.69
N THR A 442 -9.00 -4.42 13.03
CA THR A 442 -8.88 -5.87 13.26
C THR A 442 -8.44 -6.17 14.70
N GLU A 443 -7.52 -5.38 15.25
CA GLU A 443 -7.10 -5.54 16.65
C GLU A 443 -8.23 -5.33 17.65
N LEU A 444 -9.17 -4.41 17.38
CA LEU A 444 -10.38 -4.21 18.20
C LEU A 444 -11.33 -5.42 18.14
N ILE A 445 -11.54 -5.97 16.95
CA ILE A 445 -12.47 -7.07 16.69
C ILE A 445 -11.96 -8.40 17.29
N ASN A 446 -10.63 -8.57 17.35
CA ASN A 446 -9.99 -9.81 17.75
C ASN A 446 -9.78 -9.90 19.28
N PRO A 447 -10.42 -10.86 19.98
CA PRO A 447 -10.30 -11.02 21.44
C PRO A 447 -8.87 -11.37 21.91
N ALA A 448 -8.01 -11.88 21.02
CA ALA A 448 -6.61 -12.17 21.35
C ALA A 448 -5.74 -10.90 21.44
N THR A 449 -6.24 -9.75 20.97
CA THR A 449 -5.48 -8.50 20.88
C THR A 449 -6.19 -7.31 21.51
N ASN A 450 -7.50 -7.39 21.74
CA ASN A 450 -8.33 -6.25 22.14
C ASN A 450 -8.40 -5.99 23.66
N ASN A 451 -7.60 -6.67 24.48
CA ASN A 451 -7.51 -6.48 25.93
C ASN A 451 -8.86 -6.62 26.66
N GLY A 452 -9.60 -7.68 26.40
CA GLY A 452 -10.77 -8.09 27.18
C GLY A 452 -12.13 -7.66 26.64
N LEU A 453 -12.16 -7.06 25.44
CA LEU A 453 -13.40 -6.92 24.69
C LEU A 453 -13.86 -8.29 24.16
N PRO A 454 -15.19 -8.49 23.98
CA PRO A 454 -15.72 -9.76 23.47
C PRO A 454 -15.38 -9.97 21.99
N PRO A 455 -15.40 -11.23 21.51
CA PRO A 455 -15.13 -11.54 20.11
C PRO A 455 -16.10 -10.83 19.18
N ASN A 456 -15.60 -10.26 18.07
CA ASN A 456 -16.44 -9.55 17.10
C ASN A 456 -17.28 -8.41 17.73
N LEU A 457 -16.79 -7.83 18.83
CA LEU A 457 -17.43 -6.72 19.56
C LEU A 457 -18.92 -6.97 19.85
N VAL A 458 -19.27 -8.23 20.13
CA VAL A 458 -20.65 -8.61 20.42
C VAL A 458 -21.07 -8.03 21.76
N ALA A 459 -22.23 -7.38 21.77
CA ALA A 459 -22.86 -6.98 23.01
C ALA A 459 -23.47 -8.19 23.72
N ASP A 460 -24.04 -9.13 22.96
CA ASP A 460 -24.69 -10.36 23.41
C ASP A 460 -23.71 -11.41 23.95
N GLU A 461 -24.22 -12.61 24.26
CA GLU A 461 -23.35 -13.73 24.58
C GLU A 461 -22.51 -14.15 23.36
N PRO A 462 -21.20 -14.46 23.52
CA PRO A 462 -20.34 -14.88 22.42
C PRO A 462 -20.86 -16.04 21.56
N SER A 463 -21.66 -16.94 22.14
CA SER A 463 -22.28 -18.05 21.40
C SER A 463 -23.52 -17.66 20.58
N GLU A 464 -24.07 -16.46 20.77
CA GLU A 464 -25.36 -16.03 20.23
C GLU A 464 -25.26 -14.98 19.12
N SER A 465 -24.13 -14.30 18.97
CA SER A 465 -23.96 -13.23 17.96
C SER A 465 -22.56 -13.19 17.33
N TRP A 466 -22.47 -12.60 16.14
CA TRP A 466 -21.23 -12.39 15.38
C TRP A 466 -21.21 -11.05 14.62
N ILE A 467 -21.95 -10.04 15.10
CA ILE A 467 -22.33 -8.81 14.39
C ILE A 467 -21.22 -8.04 13.65
N PHE A 468 -19.98 -7.97 14.17
CA PHE A 468 -18.88 -7.28 13.46
C PHE A 468 -17.97 -8.19 12.61
N LYS A 469 -18.28 -9.48 12.50
CA LYS A 469 -17.50 -10.39 11.62
C LYS A 469 -17.51 -9.94 10.16
N GLY A 470 -18.64 -9.41 9.68
CA GLY A 470 -18.77 -8.88 8.32
C GLY A 470 -17.90 -7.64 8.08
N ILE A 471 -17.70 -6.80 9.11
CA ILE A 471 -16.84 -5.62 9.01
C ILE A 471 -15.38 -6.02 8.86
N ASP A 472 -14.91 -7.02 9.60
CA ASP A 472 -13.53 -7.54 9.48
C ASP A 472 -13.23 -7.99 8.03
N ILE A 473 -14.18 -8.68 7.40
CA ILE A 473 -14.08 -9.09 5.98
C ILE A 473 -14.09 -7.86 5.05
N MET A 474 -14.99 -6.91 5.30
CA MET A 474 -15.11 -5.69 4.48
C MET A 474 -13.81 -4.88 4.50
N ILE A 475 -13.25 -4.60 5.68
CA ILE A 475 -12.03 -3.78 5.78
C ILE A 475 -10.81 -4.48 5.16
N ALA A 476 -10.75 -5.81 5.19
CA ALA A 476 -9.70 -6.58 4.50
C ALA A 476 -9.79 -6.43 2.98
N ALA A 477 -11.01 -6.48 2.42
CA ALA A 477 -11.25 -6.24 1.00
C ALA A 477 -10.87 -4.80 0.59
N LEU A 478 -11.31 -3.81 1.36
CA LEU A 478 -11.00 -2.40 1.12
C LEU A 478 -9.50 -2.12 1.18
N GLN A 479 -8.80 -2.67 2.19
CA GLN A 479 -7.35 -2.50 2.30
C GLN A 479 -6.59 -3.19 1.15
N SER A 480 -7.07 -4.34 0.68
CA SER A 480 -6.51 -5.03 -0.49
C SER A 480 -6.68 -4.19 -1.75
N GLU A 481 -7.84 -3.55 -1.93
CA GLU A 481 -8.10 -2.66 -3.05
C GLU A 481 -7.26 -1.37 -2.99
N LEU A 482 -7.06 -0.77 -1.81
CA LEU A 482 -6.11 0.32 -1.60
C LEU A 482 -4.69 -0.07 -2.01
N GLY A 483 -4.27 -1.29 -1.65
CA GLY A 483 -3.00 -1.87 -2.09
C GLY A 483 -2.85 -1.88 -3.61
N PHE A 484 -3.90 -2.29 -4.33
CA PHE A 484 -3.92 -2.28 -5.79
C PHE A 484 -3.92 -0.87 -6.39
N LEU A 485 -4.75 0.03 -5.87
CA LEU A 485 -4.87 1.41 -6.35
C LEU A 485 -3.60 2.24 -6.13
N SER A 486 -2.78 1.88 -5.14
CA SER A 486 -1.51 2.56 -4.84
C SER A 486 -0.51 2.59 -6.00
N ASN A 487 -0.63 1.68 -6.97
CA ASN A 487 0.29 1.60 -8.10
C ASN A 487 0.39 2.92 -8.90
N PRO A 488 1.60 3.37 -9.28
CA PRO A 488 1.78 4.63 -10.00
C PRO A 488 1.21 4.53 -11.42
N ALA A 489 0.45 5.53 -11.84
CA ALA A 489 -0.01 5.63 -13.23
C ALA A 489 1.12 6.13 -14.13
N GLY A 490 2.02 6.97 -13.59
CA GLY A 490 3.11 7.61 -14.33
C GLY A 490 4.15 6.65 -14.93
N SER A 491 4.18 5.37 -14.53
CA SER A 491 5.03 4.33 -15.16
C SER A 491 4.45 3.78 -16.47
N HIS A 492 3.23 4.15 -16.84
CA HIS A 492 2.52 3.60 -18.00
C HIS A 492 2.47 4.54 -19.21
N VAL A 493 3.30 5.59 -19.21
CA VAL A 493 3.41 6.57 -20.30
C VAL A 493 3.68 5.87 -21.63
N GLN A 494 2.86 6.18 -22.64
CA GLN A 494 2.99 5.70 -24.01
C GLN A 494 3.38 6.83 -24.94
N THR A 495 4.09 6.51 -26.02
CA THR A 495 4.32 7.46 -27.12
C THR A 495 3.00 7.74 -27.84
N ALA A 496 2.58 9.00 -27.87
CA ALA A 496 1.32 9.43 -28.47
C ALA A 496 1.53 10.50 -29.56
N GLU A 497 0.45 10.76 -30.31
CA GLU A 497 0.33 11.90 -31.24
C GLU A 497 1.51 11.98 -32.23
N MET A 498 1.58 10.99 -33.13
CA MET A 498 2.63 10.87 -34.17
C MET A 498 4.08 10.89 -33.65
N GLY A 499 4.30 10.56 -32.38
CA GLY A 499 5.61 10.58 -31.75
C GLY A 499 6.00 11.92 -31.12
N ASN A 500 5.19 12.98 -31.30
CA ASN A 500 5.43 14.29 -30.70
C ASN A 500 5.24 14.27 -29.17
N GLN A 501 4.26 13.51 -28.69
CA GLN A 501 3.94 13.39 -27.26
C GLN A 501 4.53 12.10 -26.67
N ALA A 502 5.82 11.87 -26.92
CA ALA A 502 6.59 10.74 -26.38
C ALA A 502 6.72 10.76 -24.85
N LEU A 503 6.56 11.94 -24.24
CA LEU A 503 6.44 12.13 -22.79
C LEU A 503 5.10 12.79 -22.49
N ASN A 504 4.39 12.24 -21.52
CA ASN A 504 3.13 12.77 -21.02
C ASN A 504 2.99 12.47 -19.52
N SER A 505 2.17 13.23 -18.80
CA SER A 505 2.09 13.14 -17.35
C SER A 505 1.14 12.06 -16.86
N LEU A 506 0.12 11.73 -17.66
CA LEU A 506 -1.05 10.94 -17.23
C LEU A 506 -1.74 11.53 -15.98
N GLY A 507 -1.63 12.85 -15.79
CA GLY A 507 -2.07 13.56 -14.60
C GLY A 507 -3.54 13.35 -14.26
N LEU A 508 -4.46 13.48 -15.23
CA LEU A 508 -5.89 13.24 -15.00
C LEU A 508 -6.18 11.79 -14.61
N ILE A 509 -5.51 10.82 -15.23
CA ILE A 509 -5.68 9.38 -14.89
C ILE A 509 -5.22 9.13 -13.46
N SER A 510 -4.05 9.65 -13.09
CA SER A 510 -3.52 9.49 -11.73
C SER A 510 -4.40 10.19 -10.69
N SER A 511 -4.93 11.37 -11.00
CA SER A 511 -5.81 12.13 -10.11
C SER A 511 -7.13 11.38 -9.86
N ARG A 512 -7.71 10.79 -10.91
CA ARG A 512 -8.92 9.96 -10.80
C ARG A 512 -8.72 8.71 -9.94
N TYR A 513 -7.62 7.97 -10.13
CA TYR A 513 -7.31 6.83 -9.27
C TYR A 513 -7.01 7.23 -7.82
N THR A 514 -6.58 8.47 -7.60
CA THR A 514 -6.40 9.01 -6.25
C THR A 514 -7.74 9.29 -5.59
N LEU A 515 -8.74 9.83 -6.31
CA LEU A 515 -10.10 9.93 -5.81
C LEU A 515 -10.71 8.56 -5.49
N SER A 516 -10.52 7.56 -6.36
CA SER A 516 -10.98 6.19 -6.06
C SER A 516 -10.30 5.62 -4.79
N ALA A 517 -9.01 5.87 -4.59
CA ALA A 517 -8.33 5.45 -3.37
C ALA A 517 -8.88 6.17 -2.12
N LEU A 518 -9.17 7.47 -2.21
CA LEU A 518 -9.77 8.23 -1.12
C LEU A 518 -11.19 7.75 -0.79
N GLU A 519 -11.96 7.36 -1.80
CA GLU A 519 -13.28 6.76 -1.62
C GLU A 519 -13.18 5.46 -0.81
N VAL A 520 -12.29 4.55 -1.20
CA VAL A 520 -12.06 3.28 -0.49
C VAL A 520 -11.56 3.53 0.94
N LEU A 521 -10.62 4.48 1.13
CA LEU A 521 -10.16 4.86 2.46
C LEU A 521 -11.28 5.45 3.33
N THR A 522 -12.19 6.23 2.73
CA THR A 522 -13.33 6.81 3.46
C THR A 522 -14.29 5.71 3.91
N GLN A 523 -14.53 4.68 3.08
CA GLN A 523 -15.34 3.51 3.49
C GLN A 523 -14.68 2.75 4.64
N LEU A 524 -13.36 2.56 4.60
CA LEU A 524 -12.59 1.90 5.66
C LEU A 524 -12.66 2.72 6.96
N SER A 525 -12.44 4.03 6.88
CA SER A 525 -12.51 4.94 8.04
C SER A 525 -13.92 5.00 8.63
N ALA A 526 -14.97 4.97 7.80
CA ALA A 526 -16.36 4.91 8.25
C ALA A 526 -16.65 3.60 9.00
N ALA A 527 -16.20 2.46 8.46
CA ALA A 527 -16.33 1.16 9.11
C ALA A 527 -15.57 1.13 10.45
N HIS A 528 -14.35 1.65 10.49
CA HIS A 528 -13.56 1.75 11.72
C HIS A 528 -14.22 2.67 12.75
N LEU A 529 -14.81 3.80 12.33
CA LEU A 529 -15.49 4.71 13.24
C LEU A 529 -16.70 4.05 13.93
N VAL A 530 -17.52 3.29 13.19
CA VAL A 530 -18.64 2.52 13.77
C VAL A 530 -18.11 1.46 14.75
N THR A 531 -17.09 0.71 14.34
CA THR A 531 -16.44 -0.35 15.14
C THR A 531 -15.87 0.19 16.44
N VAL A 532 -15.12 1.30 16.41
CA VAL A 532 -14.49 1.85 17.61
C VAL A 532 -15.53 2.43 18.56
N CYS A 533 -16.62 3.04 18.06
CA CYS A 533 -17.70 3.49 18.93
C CYS A 533 -18.40 2.32 19.65
N GLN A 534 -18.60 1.18 18.96
CA GLN A 534 -19.10 -0.04 19.60
C GLN A 534 -18.12 -0.55 20.67
N ALA A 535 -16.82 -0.57 20.38
CA ALA A 535 -15.81 -0.98 21.35
C ALA A 535 -15.80 -0.08 22.60
N LEU A 536 -15.94 1.24 22.42
CA LEU A 536 -16.02 2.21 23.52
C LEU A 536 -17.29 2.04 24.35
N ASP A 537 -18.43 1.70 23.73
CA ASP A 537 -19.65 1.35 24.47
C ASP A 537 -19.42 0.13 25.38
N LEU A 538 -18.80 -0.92 24.84
CA LEU A 538 -18.47 -2.13 25.58
C LEU A 538 -17.49 -1.85 26.73
N ARG A 539 -16.52 -0.93 26.54
CA ARG A 539 -15.67 -0.44 27.64
C ARG A 539 -16.48 0.30 28.71
N GLY A 540 -17.42 1.15 28.31
CA GLY A 540 -18.33 1.82 29.24
C GLY A 540 -19.10 0.82 30.11
N ILE A 541 -19.66 -0.23 29.49
CA ILE A 541 -20.34 -1.32 30.20
C ILE A 541 -19.39 -2.06 31.14
N GLN A 542 -18.16 -2.35 30.69
CA GLN A 542 -17.15 -3.03 31.48
C GLN A 542 -16.73 -2.22 32.72
N VAL A 543 -16.55 -0.91 32.57
CA VAL A 543 -16.22 -0.01 33.69
C VAL A 543 -17.36 -0.01 34.72
N LEU A 544 -18.61 0.15 34.28
CA LEU A 544 -19.78 0.07 35.17
C LEU A 544 -19.86 -1.29 35.87
N PHE A 545 -19.60 -2.38 35.15
CA PHE A 545 -19.58 -3.72 35.72
C PHE A 545 -18.56 -3.85 36.85
N PHE A 546 -17.32 -3.41 36.65
CA PHE A 546 -16.30 -3.46 37.69
C PHE A 546 -16.61 -2.54 38.88
N MET A 547 -17.10 -1.33 38.63
CA MET A 547 -17.52 -0.40 39.68
C MET A 547 -18.62 -1.00 40.56
N ASN A 548 -19.62 -1.63 39.94
CA ASN A 548 -20.74 -2.26 40.66
C ASN A 548 -20.36 -3.59 41.33
N LEU A 549 -19.40 -4.33 40.76
CA LEU A 549 -18.99 -5.66 41.24
C LEU A 549 -18.02 -5.59 42.41
N ARG A 550 -17.08 -4.63 42.41
CA ARG A 550 -16.03 -4.56 43.43
C ARG A 550 -16.52 -4.60 44.89
N PRO A 551 -17.44 -3.72 45.34
CA PRO A 551 -17.91 -3.75 46.73
C PRO A 551 -18.69 -5.03 47.06
N LYS A 552 -19.38 -5.59 46.06
CA LYS A 552 -20.13 -6.85 46.17
C LYS A 552 -19.22 -8.05 46.35
N PHE A 553 -18.13 -8.10 45.59
CA PHE A 553 -17.10 -9.14 45.66
C PHE A 553 -16.36 -9.08 47.01
N GLU A 554 -15.92 -7.89 47.43
CA GLU A 554 -15.26 -7.67 48.72
C GLU A 554 -16.18 -8.05 49.90
N GLY A 555 -17.46 -7.65 49.85
CA GLY A 555 -18.46 -8.02 50.85
C GLY A 555 -18.71 -9.53 50.96
N SER A 556 -18.96 -10.19 49.82
CA SER A 556 -19.18 -11.65 49.76
C SER A 556 -17.97 -12.44 50.27
N PHE A 557 -16.76 -11.98 49.92
CA PHE A 557 -15.51 -12.58 50.41
C PHE A 557 -15.39 -12.44 51.93
N ASN A 558 -15.64 -11.26 52.49
CA ASN A 558 -15.56 -11.03 53.93
C ASN A 558 -16.58 -11.87 54.71
N GLU A 559 -17.81 -11.99 54.22
CA GLU A 559 -18.86 -12.79 54.85
C GLU A 559 -18.52 -14.30 54.85
N SER A 560 -17.98 -14.81 53.74
CA SER A 560 -17.76 -16.25 53.57
C SER A 560 -16.41 -16.73 54.09
N LEU A 561 -15.35 -15.94 53.85
CA LEU A 561 -13.95 -16.33 54.06
C LEU A 561 -13.20 -15.43 55.06
N GLY A 562 -13.75 -14.28 55.45
CA GLY A 562 -13.07 -13.31 56.33
C GLY A 562 -12.68 -13.84 57.71
N LYS A 563 -13.43 -14.82 58.26
CA LYS A 563 -13.07 -15.46 59.55
C LYS A 563 -11.81 -16.34 59.48
N TYR A 564 -11.33 -16.67 58.29
CA TYR A 564 -10.14 -17.50 58.07
C TYR A 564 -8.89 -16.67 57.71
N THR A 565 -9.03 -15.36 57.49
CA THR A 565 -7.88 -14.48 57.27
C THR A 565 -7.23 -14.13 58.62
N ARG A 566 -5.89 -14.16 58.68
CA ARG A 566 -5.10 -13.99 59.93
C ARG A 566 -5.17 -12.57 60.53
N GLU A 567 -5.93 -11.66 59.96
CA GLU A 567 -6.19 -10.32 60.50
C GLU A 567 -7.35 -10.27 61.51
N SER A 568 -7.91 -11.42 61.91
CA SER A 568 -9.01 -11.55 62.87
C SER A 568 -8.58 -11.69 64.35
N HIS A 569 -7.31 -11.42 64.69
CA HIS A 569 -6.79 -11.45 66.07
C HIS A 569 -6.53 -10.07 66.70
N LEU A 570 -7.09 -8.99 66.16
CA LEU A 570 -7.26 -7.73 66.90
C LEU A 570 -8.75 -7.50 67.14
N GLN A 571 -9.06 -7.09 68.37
CA GLN A 571 -10.38 -7.05 68.99
C GLN A 571 -11.50 -6.55 68.07
N TRP A 572 -12.62 -7.25 68.12
CA TRP A 572 -13.92 -6.85 67.56
C TRP A 572 -14.36 -5.53 68.24
N ASP A 573 -14.13 -4.40 67.59
CA ASP A 573 -14.83 -3.15 67.87
C ASP A 573 -15.92 -2.94 66.80
N ASP A 574 -17.12 -2.64 67.27
CA ASP A 574 -18.40 -2.70 66.56
C ASP A 574 -18.78 -1.32 65.95
N SER A 575 -17.80 -0.56 65.46
CA SER A 575 -18.03 0.72 64.80
C SER A 575 -18.01 0.60 63.27
N MET A 576 -19.12 1.00 62.63
CA MET A 576 -19.29 1.11 61.18
C MET A 576 -18.38 2.15 60.54
N GLU A 577 -17.10 1.83 60.37
CA GLU A 577 -16.20 2.57 59.46
C GLU A 577 -15.64 1.60 58.41
N THR A 578 -15.59 2.07 57.16
CA THR A 578 -15.17 1.35 55.96
C THR A 578 -13.78 0.74 56.15
N LYS A 579 -13.72 -0.56 56.46
CA LYS A 579 -12.46 -1.31 56.56
C LYS A 579 -11.79 -1.38 55.19
N GLU A 580 -10.54 -0.95 55.10
CA GLU A 580 -9.76 -1.06 53.87
C GLU A 580 -9.61 -2.54 53.43
N PRO A 581 -9.55 -2.83 52.12
CA PRO A 581 -9.40 -4.20 51.63
C PRO A 581 -8.06 -4.80 52.08
N SER A 582 -8.08 -6.03 52.57
CA SER A 582 -6.85 -6.78 52.88
C SER A 582 -5.97 -6.98 51.64
N GLU A 583 -4.66 -7.18 51.83
CA GLU A 583 -3.70 -7.43 50.72
C GLU A 583 -4.13 -8.62 49.85
N LEU A 584 -4.71 -9.65 50.46
CA LEU A 584 -5.28 -10.80 49.75
C LEU A 584 -6.46 -10.40 48.86
N GLN A 585 -7.35 -9.51 49.30
CA GLN A 585 -8.48 -9.06 48.48
C GLN A 585 -8.04 -8.23 47.28
N LEU A 586 -7.03 -7.37 47.45
CA LEU A 586 -6.44 -6.61 46.35
C LEU A 586 -5.82 -7.55 45.30
N LEU A 587 -5.07 -8.56 45.76
CA LEU A 587 -4.50 -9.59 44.88
C LEU A 587 -5.58 -10.40 44.15
N LEU A 588 -6.63 -10.83 44.84
CA LEU A 588 -7.73 -11.60 44.24
C LEU A 588 -8.53 -10.77 43.24
N TRP A 589 -8.77 -9.50 43.54
CA TRP A 589 -9.44 -8.58 42.62
C TRP A 589 -8.65 -8.39 41.33
N ASP A 590 -7.34 -8.17 41.45
CA ASP A 590 -6.45 -8.04 40.29
C ASP A 590 -6.36 -9.32 39.44
N ARG A 591 -6.31 -10.49 40.08
CA ARG A 591 -6.36 -11.78 39.36
C ARG A 591 -7.71 -11.98 38.68
N LEU A 592 -8.81 -11.60 39.33
CA LEU A 592 -10.15 -11.68 38.76
C LEU A 592 -10.28 -10.83 37.50
N THR A 593 -9.87 -9.56 37.54
CA THR A 593 -9.96 -8.66 36.38
C THR A 593 -9.10 -9.15 35.22
N THR A 594 -7.91 -9.67 35.52
CA THR A 594 -7.02 -10.32 34.53
C THR A 594 -7.71 -11.51 33.87
N ILE A 595 -8.23 -12.47 34.64
CA ILE A 595 -8.91 -13.66 34.10
C ILE A 595 -10.14 -13.26 33.29
N LEU A 596 -10.89 -12.26 33.74
CA LEU A 596 -12.06 -11.76 33.02
C LEU A 596 -11.69 -11.18 31.67
N ASN A 597 -10.55 -10.50 31.53
CA ASN A 597 -10.12 -10.02 30.22
C ASN A 597 -9.82 -11.18 29.25
N TRP A 598 -9.12 -12.23 29.69
CA TRP A 598 -8.76 -13.36 28.81
C TRP A 598 -9.91 -14.34 28.53
N SER A 599 -10.95 -14.34 29.37
CA SER A 599 -12.11 -15.22 29.23
C SER A 599 -13.31 -14.56 28.53
N SER A 600 -13.13 -13.40 27.86
CA SER A 600 -14.20 -12.68 27.14
C SER A 600 -14.83 -13.48 25.99
N ILE A 601 -14.20 -14.57 25.56
CA ILE A 601 -14.69 -15.50 24.54
C ILE A 601 -15.74 -16.50 25.06
N MET A 602 -15.96 -16.54 26.38
CA MET A 602 -16.91 -17.46 27.02
C MET A 602 -18.22 -16.74 27.36
N ASP A 603 -19.34 -17.44 27.24
CA ASP A 603 -20.63 -16.95 27.72
C ASP A 603 -20.59 -16.64 29.22
N SER A 604 -21.26 -15.57 29.62
CA SER A 604 -21.16 -14.93 30.94
C SER A 604 -21.34 -15.91 32.10
N THR A 605 -22.28 -16.87 31.99
CA THR A 605 -22.53 -17.87 33.04
C THR A 605 -21.29 -18.74 33.27
N THR A 606 -20.77 -19.35 32.19
CA THR A 606 -19.58 -20.21 32.24
C THR A 606 -18.32 -19.39 32.56
N ARG A 607 -18.22 -18.19 32.00
CA ARG A 607 -17.11 -17.25 32.18
C ARG A 607 -16.91 -16.89 33.64
N PHE A 608 -17.96 -16.44 34.33
CA PHE A 608 -17.85 -15.97 35.71
C PHE A 608 -17.61 -17.12 36.69
N GLU A 609 -18.21 -18.29 36.45
CA GLU A 609 -17.92 -19.49 37.22
C GLU A 609 -16.45 -19.92 37.07
N HIS A 610 -15.95 -19.99 35.83
CA HIS A 610 -14.55 -20.31 35.55
C HIS A 610 -13.58 -19.32 36.21
N ALA A 611 -13.90 -18.01 36.14
CA ALA A 611 -13.07 -16.98 36.73
C ALA A 611 -12.95 -17.14 38.26
N LEU A 612 -14.05 -17.39 38.96
CA LEU A 612 -14.05 -17.58 40.41
C LEU A 612 -13.42 -18.92 40.84
N GLN A 613 -13.65 -20.00 40.09
CA GLN A 613 -12.98 -21.28 40.31
C GLN A 613 -11.45 -21.14 40.22
N SER A 614 -10.97 -20.35 39.27
CA SER A 614 -9.53 -20.10 39.07
C SER A 614 -8.87 -19.35 40.24
N LEU A 615 -9.64 -18.59 41.03
CA LEU A 615 -9.13 -17.91 42.23
C LEU A 615 -8.93 -18.85 43.42
N GLN A 616 -9.57 -20.02 43.43
CA GLN A 616 -9.49 -20.95 44.57
C GLN A 616 -8.06 -21.39 44.86
N ALA A 617 -7.25 -21.62 43.83
CA ALA A 617 -5.85 -21.98 43.99
C ALA A 617 -5.04 -20.89 44.71
N VAL A 618 -5.31 -19.60 44.39
CA VAL A 618 -4.66 -18.46 45.05
C VAL A 618 -5.07 -18.37 46.52
N ILE A 619 -6.34 -18.63 46.83
CA ILE A 619 -6.86 -18.62 48.20
C ILE A 619 -6.24 -19.74 49.03
N LEU A 620 -6.14 -20.96 48.46
CA LEU A 620 -5.58 -22.13 49.12
C LEU A 620 -4.06 -22.05 49.32
N ASP A 621 -3.35 -21.24 48.53
CA ASP A 621 -1.92 -20.91 48.74
C ASP A 621 -1.71 -20.00 49.96
N LYS A 622 -2.66 -19.10 50.22
CA LYS A 622 -2.53 -18.04 51.25
C LYS A 622 -3.18 -18.37 52.58
N LEU A 623 -4.12 -19.32 52.63
CA LEU A 623 -4.89 -19.67 53.81
C LEU A 623 -4.72 -21.16 54.16
N GLU A 624 -4.79 -21.50 55.45
CA GLU A 624 -4.70 -22.89 55.90
C GLU A 624 -6.01 -23.64 55.62
N PRO A 625 -5.99 -24.74 54.83
CA PRO A 625 -7.20 -25.44 54.45
C PRO A 625 -7.79 -26.23 55.63
N SER A 626 -9.08 -26.04 55.89
CA SER A 626 -9.90 -26.87 56.78
C SER A 626 -11.17 -27.33 56.05
N LEU A 627 -11.83 -28.39 56.54
CA LEU A 627 -13.05 -28.90 55.91
C LEU A 627 -14.16 -27.84 55.85
N ASP A 628 -14.31 -27.07 56.93
CA ASP A 628 -15.27 -25.96 57.02
C ASP A 628 -14.91 -24.80 56.08
N MET A 629 -13.62 -24.53 55.88
CA MET A 629 -13.16 -23.52 54.92
C MET A 629 -13.38 -23.96 53.48
N LEU A 630 -13.11 -25.23 53.13
CA LEU A 630 -13.33 -25.75 51.78
C LEU A 630 -14.82 -25.70 51.40
N GLN A 631 -15.71 -26.00 52.34
CA GLN A 631 -17.15 -25.84 52.14
C GLN A 631 -17.53 -24.37 51.96
N ALA A 632 -17.02 -23.47 52.81
CA ALA A 632 -17.24 -22.03 52.67
C ALA A 632 -16.72 -21.46 51.34
N LEU A 633 -15.57 -21.95 50.84
CA LEU A 633 -14.99 -21.56 49.55
C LEU A 633 -15.87 -21.99 48.37
N LYS A 634 -16.43 -23.20 48.44
CA LYS A 634 -17.37 -23.72 47.44
C LYS A 634 -18.67 -22.90 47.41
N ASP A 635 -19.20 -22.59 48.58
CA ASP A 635 -20.42 -21.79 48.71
C ASP A 635 -20.19 -20.35 48.26
N TRP A 636 -19.07 -19.73 48.64
CA TRP A 636 -18.64 -18.42 48.16
C TRP A 636 -18.52 -18.35 46.64
N THR A 637 -17.89 -19.37 46.03
CA THR A 637 -17.75 -19.45 44.56
C THR A 637 -19.14 -19.44 43.91
N LYS A 638 -20.07 -20.28 44.39
CA LYS A 638 -21.43 -20.36 43.83
C LYS A 638 -22.23 -19.07 44.00
N VAL A 639 -22.18 -18.45 45.18
CA VAL A 639 -22.88 -17.19 45.48
C VAL A 639 -22.31 -16.05 44.64
N SER A 640 -20.99 -15.93 44.61
CA SER A 640 -20.30 -14.86 43.88
C SER A 640 -20.49 -14.99 42.36
N SER A 641 -20.54 -16.21 41.80
CA SER A 641 -20.84 -16.41 40.37
C SER A 641 -22.21 -15.86 40.01
N LYS A 642 -23.24 -16.17 40.83
CA LYS A 642 -24.59 -15.64 40.62
C LYS A 642 -24.61 -14.12 40.74
N GLN A 643 -23.93 -13.57 41.74
CA GLN A 643 -23.82 -12.13 41.96
C GLN A 643 -23.13 -11.40 40.80
N MET A 644 -22.12 -12.02 40.17
CA MET A 644 -21.47 -11.51 38.96
C MET A 644 -22.44 -11.48 37.77
N ILE A 645 -23.22 -12.55 37.56
CA ILE A 645 -24.25 -12.60 36.50
C ILE A 645 -25.28 -11.49 36.70
N ASP A 646 -25.82 -11.34 37.91
CA ASP A 646 -26.82 -10.33 38.24
C ASP A 646 -26.24 -8.91 38.06
N THR A 647 -24.98 -8.70 38.46
CA THR A 647 -24.30 -7.40 38.29
C THR A 647 -24.00 -7.09 36.83
N HIS A 648 -23.66 -8.08 36.02
CA HIS A 648 -23.46 -7.91 34.58
C HIS A 648 -24.76 -7.47 33.89
N LYS A 649 -25.88 -8.13 34.21
CA LYS A 649 -27.22 -7.77 33.69
C LYS A 649 -27.63 -6.36 34.10
N VAL A 650 -27.42 -5.98 35.37
CA VAL A 650 -27.71 -4.62 35.87
C VAL A 650 -26.86 -3.59 35.15
N SER A 651 -25.56 -3.83 34.99
CA SER A 651 -24.65 -2.85 34.37
C SER A 651 -24.97 -2.63 32.90
N ARG A 652 -25.35 -3.69 32.17
CA ARG A 652 -25.87 -3.57 30.80
C ARG A 652 -27.15 -2.74 30.73
N ARG A 653 -28.13 -3.02 31.59
CA ARG A 653 -29.38 -2.25 31.65
C ARG A 653 -29.14 -0.78 31.98
N GLN A 654 -28.29 -0.50 32.97
CA GLN A 654 -27.90 0.87 33.33
C GLN A 654 -27.28 1.61 32.14
N TYR A 655 -26.44 0.92 31.35
CA TYR A 655 -25.86 1.49 30.14
C TYR A 655 -26.93 1.81 29.08
N SER A 656 -27.84 0.87 28.81
CA SER A 656 -28.96 1.07 27.86
C SER A 656 -29.90 2.21 28.27
N GLU A 657 -30.06 2.46 29.56
CA GLU A 657 -30.88 3.56 30.10
C GLU A 657 -30.14 4.90 30.15
N SER A 658 -28.80 4.89 30.04
CA SER A 658 -27.93 6.07 30.08
C SER A 658 -26.93 6.05 28.91
N ILE A 659 -27.47 5.99 27.69
CA ILE A 659 -26.66 5.97 26.46
C ILE A 659 -25.69 7.17 26.46
N GLY A 660 -24.40 6.88 26.20
CA GLY A 660 -23.35 7.88 26.17
C GLY A 660 -22.51 7.97 27.44
N VAL A 661 -22.65 7.05 28.40
CA VAL A 661 -21.73 6.95 29.56
C VAL A 661 -20.26 6.80 29.12
N ALA A 662 -19.99 6.14 28.00
CA ALA A 662 -18.64 5.99 27.46
C ALA A 662 -17.92 7.34 27.30
N LYS A 663 -18.63 8.40 26.88
CA LYS A 663 -18.06 9.73 26.62
C LYS A 663 -17.31 10.33 27.82
N PHE A 664 -17.74 10.04 29.04
CA PHE A 664 -17.13 10.56 30.27
C PHE A 664 -15.79 9.91 30.64
N PHE A 665 -15.39 8.90 29.88
CA PHE A 665 -14.11 8.21 29.99
C PHE A 665 -13.17 8.52 28.82
N LEU A 666 -13.63 9.25 27.80
CA LEU A 666 -12.85 9.53 26.60
C LEU A 666 -12.01 10.81 26.76
N GLY A 667 -10.92 10.87 26.03
CA GLY A 667 -10.17 12.08 25.75
C GLY A 667 -10.97 13.00 24.85
N LYS A 668 -10.54 14.26 24.79
CA LYS A 668 -11.31 15.36 24.20
C LYS A 668 -11.78 15.11 22.76
N ALA A 669 -10.92 14.60 21.88
CA ALA A 669 -11.29 14.36 20.48
C ALA A 669 -12.17 13.12 20.33
N GLY A 670 -11.87 12.05 21.08
CA GLY A 670 -12.65 10.82 21.10
C GLY A 670 -14.08 11.05 21.60
N GLU A 671 -14.25 11.83 22.67
CA GLU A 671 -15.55 12.25 23.21
C GLU A 671 -16.43 12.87 22.13
N ARG A 672 -15.86 13.82 21.39
CA ARG A 672 -16.61 14.58 20.41
C ARG A 672 -17.00 13.76 19.19
N MET A 673 -16.06 12.98 18.67
CA MET A 673 -16.33 12.11 17.53
C MET A 673 -17.33 11.00 17.89
N TYR A 674 -17.23 10.44 19.10
CA TYR A 674 -18.22 9.51 19.63
C TYR A 674 -19.61 10.16 19.76
N CYS A 675 -19.69 11.39 20.28
CA CYS A 675 -20.95 12.14 20.38
C CYS A 675 -21.55 12.46 19.00
N TYR A 676 -20.73 12.80 18.02
CA TYR A 676 -21.18 13.00 16.64
C TYR A 676 -21.86 11.74 16.10
N VAL A 677 -21.23 10.57 16.25
CA VAL A 677 -21.80 9.28 15.79
C VAL A 677 -23.09 8.91 16.55
N ARG A 678 -23.09 9.03 17.88
CA ARG A 678 -24.19 8.56 18.74
C ARG A 678 -25.35 9.56 18.82
N ASN A 679 -25.07 10.86 18.83
CA ASN A 679 -26.07 11.91 19.07
C ASN A 679 -26.50 12.64 17.81
N GLU A 680 -25.58 12.92 16.88
CA GLU A 680 -25.91 13.69 15.66
C GLU A 680 -26.32 12.75 14.51
N LEU A 681 -25.55 11.69 14.25
CA LEU A 681 -25.91 10.65 13.28
C LEU A 681 -26.90 9.63 13.86
N HIS A 682 -27.17 9.65 15.16
CA HIS A 682 -28.08 8.71 15.84
C HIS A 682 -27.74 7.24 15.61
N ILE A 683 -26.48 6.89 15.37
CA ILE A 683 -26.05 5.50 15.18
C ILE A 683 -26.03 4.83 16.56
N PRO A 684 -26.84 3.78 16.78
CA PRO A 684 -27.04 3.20 18.11
C PRO A 684 -25.89 2.28 18.53
N PHE A 685 -25.85 1.96 19.81
CA PHE A 685 -25.17 0.76 20.31
C PHE A 685 -25.89 -0.49 19.77
N VAL A 686 -25.14 -1.49 19.30
CA VAL A 686 -25.72 -2.62 18.57
C VAL A 686 -25.65 -3.92 19.35
N ASP A 687 -26.79 -4.59 19.44
CA ASP A 687 -26.97 -5.98 19.87
C ASP A 687 -27.98 -6.69 18.95
N GLU A 688 -28.15 -8.00 19.15
CA GLU A 688 -29.09 -8.83 18.38
C GLU A 688 -30.55 -8.38 18.54
N GLU A 689 -30.94 -7.86 19.71
CA GLU A 689 -32.30 -7.41 19.97
C GLU A 689 -32.63 -6.16 19.13
N TYR A 690 -31.71 -5.19 19.11
CA TYR A 690 -31.81 -4.00 18.28
C TYR A 690 -31.98 -4.39 16.80
N LEU A 691 -31.08 -5.22 16.25
CA LEU A 691 -31.13 -5.59 14.84
C LEU A 691 -32.46 -6.27 14.49
N LYS A 692 -32.88 -7.28 15.26
CA LYS A 692 -34.17 -7.98 15.07
C LYS A 692 -35.38 -7.06 15.17
N SER A 693 -35.32 -6.03 16.03
CA SER A 693 -36.39 -5.05 16.18
C SER A 693 -36.42 -4.07 15.01
N SER A 694 -35.26 -3.63 14.53
CA SER A 694 -35.11 -2.68 13.44
C SER A 694 -35.54 -3.24 12.09
N GLU A 695 -35.30 -4.55 11.85
CA GLU A 695 -35.79 -5.27 10.67
C GLU A 695 -37.32 -5.23 10.52
N ARG A 696 -38.04 -5.10 11.64
CA ARG A 696 -39.52 -5.07 11.67
C ARG A 696 -40.09 -3.66 11.51
N LEU A 697 -39.25 -2.63 11.53
CA LEU A 697 -39.63 -1.22 11.51
C LEU A 697 -39.04 -0.56 10.26
N SER A 698 -39.69 -0.75 9.10
CA SER A 698 -39.16 -0.26 7.81
C SER A 698 -39.26 1.25 7.60
N ASP A 699 -40.11 1.96 8.36
CA ASP A 699 -40.56 3.31 7.97
C ASP A 699 -40.19 4.42 8.98
N LYS A 700 -39.34 4.14 9.99
CA LYS A 700 -38.91 5.18 10.95
C LYS A 700 -37.60 5.84 10.51
N PRO A 701 -37.54 7.19 10.42
CA PRO A 701 -36.28 7.89 10.18
C PRO A 701 -35.29 7.56 11.31
N ASN A 702 -34.00 7.41 10.96
CA ASN A 702 -32.90 7.04 11.86
C ASN A 702 -32.98 5.62 12.47
N SER A 703 -33.75 4.71 11.86
CA SER A 703 -33.74 3.28 12.19
C SER A 703 -32.77 2.53 11.29
N TYR A 704 -31.53 2.34 11.73
CA TYR A 704 -30.53 1.59 10.98
C TYR A 704 -30.79 0.09 11.04
N GLN A 705 -31.06 -0.53 9.88
CA GLN A 705 -31.47 -1.93 9.77
C GLN A 705 -30.30 -2.93 9.73
N SER A 706 -29.07 -2.43 9.58
CA SER A 706 -27.87 -3.26 9.53
C SER A 706 -26.63 -2.45 9.88
N ILE A 707 -25.55 -3.14 10.25
CA ILE A 707 -24.23 -2.51 10.38
C ILE A 707 -23.84 -1.80 9.07
N GLY A 708 -24.14 -2.40 7.91
CA GLY A 708 -23.92 -1.77 6.61
C GLY A 708 -24.61 -0.42 6.48
N SER A 709 -25.89 -0.30 6.88
CA SER A 709 -26.61 0.98 6.85
C SER A 709 -26.01 2.05 7.79
N MET A 710 -25.43 1.64 8.92
CA MET A 710 -24.75 2.55 9.85
C MET A 710 -23.44 3.05 9.25
N VAL A 711 -22.63 2.13 8.68
CA VAL A 711 -21.39 2.47 7.98
C VAL A 711 -21.68 3.38 6.80
N THR A 712 -22.73 3.10 6.02
CA THR A 712 -23.19 3.96 4.94
C THR A 712 -23.54 5.36 5.43
N ALA A 713 -24.27 5.50 6.54
CA ALA A 713 -24.59 6.82 7.07
C ALA A 713 -23.37 7.61 7.54
N VAL A 714 -22.39 6.94 8.17
CA VAL A 714 -21.10 7.57 8.49
C VAL A 714 -20.38 8.00 7.22
N TYR A 715 -20.25 7.10 6.25
CA TYR A 715 -19.61 7.35 4.96
C TYR A 715 -20.27 8.52 4.21
N GLU A 716 -21.59 8.53 4.13
CA GLU A 716 -22.37 9.61 3.53
C GLU A 716 -22.18 10.90 4.30
N SER A 717 -22.10 10.90 5.63
CA SER A 717 -21.82 12.11 6.40
C SER A 717 -20.42 12.69 6.14
N MET A 718 -19.44 11.83 5.85
CA MET A 718 -18.08 12.24 5.46
C MET A 718 -18.03 12.77 4.02
N ARG A 719 -18.93 12.30 3.16
CA ARG A 719 -19.01 12.66 1.74
C ARG A 719 -19.97 13.81 1.43
N SER A 720 -21.00 13.96 2.24
CA SER A 720 -22.05 14.96 2.08
C SER A 720 -21.57 16.31 2.61
N GLU A 721 -22.21 17.35 2.10
CA GLU A 721 -22.05 18.76 2.48
C GLU A 721 -22.51 19.02 3.94
N TYR A 722 -22.78 17.98 4.74
CA TYR A 722 -23.39 18.05 6.07
C TYR A 722 -22.48 18.68 7.13
N LEU A 723 -21.15 18.48 7.03
CA LEU A 723 -20.17 19.15 7.90
C LEU A 723 -20.13 20.68 7.71
N ALA A 724 -20.59 21.20 6.57
CA ALA A 724 -20.79 22.63 6.30
C ALA A 724 -22.23 23.09 6.59
N TYR A 725 -23.22 22.24 6.27
CA TYR A 725 -24.65 22.52 6.48
C TYR A 725 -25.06 22.62 7.96
N ILE A 726 -24.41 21.87 8.86
CA ILE A 726 -24.61 22.02 10.32
C ILE A 726 -24.21 23.42 10.80
N ARG A 727 -23.32 24.13 10.09
CA ARG A 727 -22.87 25.48 10.42
C ARG A 727 -23.85 26.57 9.97
N THR A 728 -24.64 26.35 8.92
CA THR A 728 -25.47 27.39 8.29
C THR A 728 -26.98 27.32 8.57
N ASN A 729 -27.56 26.16 8.89
CA ASN A 729 -29.04 26.01 8.94
C ASN A 729 -29.67 25.57 10.26
N MET A 730 -28.88 25.32 11.30
CA MET A 730 -29.42 25.20 12.66
C MET A 730 -28.88 26.36 13.48
N ASN A 731 -29.78 27.16 14.08
CA ASN A 731 -29.45 28.17 15.11
C ASN A 731 -28.91 27.47 16.37
N ILE A 732 -27.75 26.82 16.24
CA ILE A 732 -26.96 26.24 17.31
C ILE A 732 -25.90 27.28 17.65
N PRO A 733 -25.75 27.69 18.92
CA PRO A 733 -24.77 28.70 19.29
C PRO A 733 -23.35 28.19 18.99
N SER A 734 -22.65 28.87 18.07
CA SER A 734 -21.18 28.91 17.87
C SER A 734 -20.34 27.68 18.29
N ALA A 735 -20.78 26.45 18.02
CA ALA A 735 -19.98 25.26 18.25
C ALA A 735 -19.30 24.87 16.95
N SER A 736 -17.96 24.92 16.94
CA SER A 736 -17.08 24.57 15.82
C SER A 736 -17.32 23.14 15.33
N THR A 737 -16.78 22.74 14.17
CA THR A 737 -16.82 21.31 13.80
C THR A 737 -15.91 20.49 14.73
N PRO A 738 -16.14 19.17 14.93
CA PRO A 738 -15.24 18.33 15.71
C PRO A 738 -13.79 18.30 15.26
N ILE A 739 -13.58 18.48 13.95
CA ILE A 739 -12.26 18.56 13.35
C ILE A 739 -11.65 19.94 13.62
N GLU A 740 -12.41 21.02 13.47
CA GLU A 740 -11.96 22.40 13.75
C GLU A 740 -11.58 22.58 15.22
N ASP A 741 -12.36 22.04 16.16
CA ASP A 741 -12.00 22.10 17.58
C ASP A 741 -10.84 21.18 17.95
N ALA A 742 -10.76 19.97 17.41
CA ALA A 742 -9.58 19.13 17.61
C ALA A 742 -8.29 19.83 17.13
N VAL A 743 -8.38 20.59 16.04
CA VAL A 743 -7.24 21.36 15.51
C VAL A 743 -6.99 22.64 16.32
N ASN A 744 -8.02 23.36 16.76
CA ASN A 744 -7.90 24.52 17.67
C ASN A 744 -7.30 24.14 19.03
N MET A 745 -7.66 22.97 19.57
CA MET A 745 -7.11 22.45 20.82
C MET A 745 -5.62 22.06 20.71
N ALA A 746 -5.16 21.67 19.51
CA ALA A 746 -3.75 21.45 19.24
C ALA A 746 -2.92 22.76 19.19
N LEU A 747 -3.58 23.92 19.00
CA LEU A 747 -2.95 25.25 18.98
C LEU A 747 -2.89 25.91 20.36
N GLU A 748 -3.91 25.75 21.20
CA GLU A 748 -3.92 26.31 22.58
C GLU A 748 -2.76 25.78 23.46
N SER A 749 -2.09 24.71 23.03
CA SER A 749 -0.87 24.15 23.66
C SER A 749 0.46 24.72 23.14
N GLU A 750 0.45 25.80 22.34
CA GLU A 750 1.69 26.49 21.90
C GLU A 750 2.38 27.30 23.04
N GLU A 751 1.72 27.52 24.18
CA GLU A 751 2.38 28.04 25.39
C GLU A 751 2.95 26.90 26.24
N ILE A 752 4.24 26.66 26.08
CA ILE A 752 5.03 25.73 26.91
C ILE A 752 4.96 26.18 28.37
N PRO A 753 4.47 25.36 29.33
CA PRO A 753 4.70 25.62 30.75
C PRO A 753 6.20 25.44 31.02
N LYS A 754 6.87 26.49 31.51
CA LYS A 754 8.23 26.36 32.04
C LYS A 754 8.22 25.33 33.17
N ALA A 755 8.97 24.26 32.99
CA ALA A 755 9.19 23.26 34.03
C ALA A 755 10.08 23.88 35.13
N ASP A 756 9.48 24.19 36.27
CA ASP A 756 10.20 24.51 37.50
C ASP A 756 10.59 23.22 38.23
N GLY A 757 11.90 22.97 38.29
CA GLY A 757 12.63 22.52 39.49
C GLY A 757 12.31 21.16 40.13
N ALA A 758 13.10 20.14 39.78
CA ALA A 758 13.68 19.12 40.68
C ALA A 758 14.62 18.25 39.83
N GLY A 759 15.79 17.77 40.23
CA GLY A 759 16.60 17.84 41.43
C GLY A 759 17.92 17.17 41.01
N ASN A 760 19.03 17.85 41.29
CA ASN A 760 20.37 17.48 40.88
C ASN A 760 20.87 16.29 41.74
N ASP A 761 21.42 15.25 41.12
CA ASP A 761 22.54 14.48 41.69
C ASP A 761 23.31 13.77 40.58
N GLY A 762 24.59 14.12 40.50
CA GLY A 762 25.47 13.80 39.39
C GLY A 762 26.25 12.50 39.53
N THR A 763 26.87 12.08 38.43
CA THR A 763 28.33 11.86 38.34
C THR A 763 28.74 11.52 36.89
N SER A 764 29.70 12.30 36.38
CA SER A 764 30.79 12.02 35.40
C SER A 764 30.57 10.98 34.28
N ASN A 765 30.96 11.17 33.00
CA ASN A 765 32.05 11.97 32.46
C ASN A 765 31.98 12.03 30.91
N THR A 766 32.25 13.23 30.37
CA THR A 766 33.02 13.55 29.14
C THR A 766 32.82 12.74 27.85
N TRP A 767 32.36 13.40 26.78
CA TRP A 767 33.01 13.35 25.45
C TRP A 767 33.00 14.70 24.71
N VAL A 768 34.22 15.00 24.25
CA VAL A 768 34.82 16.15 23.57
C VAL A 768 34.03 16.78 22.41
N SER A 769 34.03 18.12 22.40
CA SER A 769 33.62 19.00 21.30
C SER A 769 34.52 18.89 20.07
N TRP A 770 33.94 18.76 18.87
CA TRP A 770 34.65 18.99 17.61
C TRP A 770 33.95 20.05 16.76
N THR A 771 34.59 21.21 16.63
CA THR A 771 34.22 22.30 15.72
C THR A 771 34.89 22.10 14.36
N PRO A 772 34.19 22.26 13.21
CA PRO A 772 34.81 22.14 11.90
C PRO A 772 35.61 23.39 11.56
N ARG A 773 36.90 23.23 11.23
CA ARG A 773 37.68 24.26 10.52
C ARG A 773 37.39 24.18 9.03
N SER A 774 37.08 25.35 8.49
CA SER A 774 37.06 25.68 7.06
C SER A 774 38.47 25.63 6.46
N GLU A 775 38.65 24.91 5.37
CA GLU A 775 39.64 25.28 4.35
C GLU A 775 39.15 24.84 2.97
N SER A 776 39.18 25.80 2.06
CA SER A 776 38.60 25.79 0.72
C SER A 776 39.52 25.10 -0.28
N VAL A 777 39.01 24.08 -0.98
CA VAL A 777 39.53 23.65 -2.29
C VAL A 777 38.33 23.51 -3.24
N LYS A 778 38.34 24.33 -4.30
CA LYS A 778 37.36 24.27 -5.39
C LYS A 778 37.62 23.01 -6.22
N GLU A 779 36.72 22.04 -6.16
CA GLU A 779 36.54 21.03 -7.20
C GLU A 779 35.08 21.03 -7.71
N PRO A 780 34.83 20.71 -9.00
CA PRO A 780 33.50 20.76 -9.56
C PRO A 780 32.63 19.64 -8.98
N LEU A 781 31.42 19.99 -8.54
CA LEU A 781 30.39 19.05 -8.12
C LEU A 781 30.11 18.02 -9.22
N LYS A 782 30.55 16.77 -9.02
CA LYS A 782 30.14 15.62 -9.82
C LYS A 782 28.69 15.27 -9.48
N THR A 783 27.77 15.63 -10.37
CA THR A 783 26.41 15.08 -10.36
C THR A 783 26.45 13.61 -10.80
N PHE A 784 26.06 12.70 -9.91
CA PHE A 784 25.82 11.31 -10.27
C PHE A 784 24.43 11.17 -10.90
N HIS A 785 24.37 10.94 -12.21
CA HIS A 785 23.12 10.55 -12.88
C HIS A 785 22.95 9.02 -12.87
N ARG A 786 21.71 8.55 -12.65
CA ARG A 786 21.30 7.15 -12.81
C ARG A 786 21.60 6.67 -14.25
N LYS A 787 22.25 5.52 -14.40
CA LYS A 787 22.55 4.88 -15.69
C LYS A 787 21.26 4.65 -16.49
N THR A 788 21.13 5.26 -17.67
CA THR A 788 20.07 4.93 -18.64
C THR A 788 20.44 3.63 -19.36
N LYS A 789 19.65 2.56 -19.17
CA LYS A 789 19.87 1.25 -19.80
C LYS A 789 19.66 1.26 -21.32
N THR A 790 18.93 2.25 -21.85
CA THR A 790 18.43 2.33 -23.24
C THR A 790 19.19 3.31 -24.14
N GLY A 791 20.13 4.09 -23.59
CA GLY A 791 20.90 5.09 -24.35
C GLY A 791 21.77 4.48 -25.46
N CYS A 792 22.21 5.26 -26.45
CA CYS A 792 23.22 4.79 -27.40
C CYS A 792 24.51 4.41 -26.67
N ILE A 793 25.26 3.46 -27.21
CA ILE A 793 26.49 2.91 -26.63
C ILE A 793 27.48 4.03 -26.31
N ARG A 794 27.62 5.01 -27.19
CA ARG A 794 28.60 6.09 -27.06
C ARG A 794 28.21 7.10 -25.97
N CYS A 795 26.93 7.46 -25.89
CA CYS A 795 26.36 8.29 -24.83
C CYS A 795 26.49 7.53 -23.46
N ARG A 796 26.26 6.21 -23.41
CA ARG A 796 26.46 5.32 -22.23
C ARG A 796 27.91 5.26 -21.75
N ILE A 797 28.88 5.02 -22.65
CA ILE A 797 30.33 4.95 -22.31
C ILE A 797 30.82 6.27 -21.71
N ARG A 798 30.35 7.39 -22.27
CA ARG A 798 30.71 8.74 -21.80
C ARG A 798 30.00 9.14 -20.50
N ARG A 799 29.13 8.27 -19.96
CA ARG A 799 28.32 8.49 -18.76
C ARG A 799 27.49 9.78 -18.82
N VAL A 800 27.02 10.13 -20.02
CA VAL A 800 26.12 11.26 -20.26
C VAL A 800 24.76 10.75 -20.69
N LYS A 801 23.69 11.47 -20.34
CA LYS A 801 22.33 11.09 -20.72
C LYS A 801 22.21 11.08 -22.25
N CYS A 802 21.81 9.94 -22.80
CA CYS A 802 21.45 9.83 -24.21
C CYS A 802 20.02 10.33 -24.38
N ASP A 803 19.79 11.16 -25.38
CA ASP A 803 18.45 11.59 -25.83
C ASP A 803 17.77 10.53 -26.72
N GLU A 804 18.45 9.42 -27.01
CA GLU A 804 17.92 8.25 -27.71
C GLU A 804 17.41 8.50 -29.15
N CYS A 805 17.61 9.71 -29.70
CA CYS A 805 17.34 10.01 -31.10
C CYS A 805 18.14 9.11 -32.04
N GLN A 806 17.43 8.50 -33.00
CA GLN A 806 17.99 7.76 -34.12
C GLN A 806 17.89 8.61 -35.41
N PRO A 807 18.86 8.54 -36.33
CA PRO A 807 20.01 7.64 -36.34
C PRO A 807 21.18 8.10 -35.42
N SER A 808 21.13 9.29 -34.81
CA SER A 808 22.20 9.77 -33.92
C SER A 808 21.73 10.67 -32.76
N CYS A 809 22.15 10.35 -31.52
CA CYS A 809 21.88 11.13 -30.28
C CYS A 809 22.47 12.55 -30.44
N LEU A 810 21.76 13.60 -30.03
CA LEU A 810 22.21 15.01 -30.06
C LEU A 810 23.60 15.16 -29.42
N ASN A 811 23.86 14.43 -28.35
CA ASN A 811 25.16 14.41 -27.68
C ASN A 811 26.28 13.81 -28.54
N CYS A 812 26.00 12.78 -29.35
CA CYS A 812 26.98 12.24 -30.29
C CYS A 812 27.16 13.14 -31.51
N LYS A 813 26.07 13.71 -32.03
CA LYS A 813 26.08 14.67 -33.14
C LYS A 813 26.88 15.94 -32.80
N ARG A 814 26.65 16.54 -31.63
CA ARG A 814 27.36 17.74 -31.16
C ARG A 814 28.86 17.51 -30.97
N HIS A 815 29.26 16.28 -30.70
CA HIS A 815 30.66 15.92 -30.49
C HIS A 815 31.31 15.23 -31.70
N GLY A 816 30.63 15.20 -32.85
CA GLY A 816 31.16 14.62 -34.09
C GLY A 816 31.52 13.14 -33.96
N VAL A 817 30.85 12.39 -33.08
CA VAL A 817 31.12 10.96 -32.86
C VAL A 817 29.95 10.10 -33.34
N GLU A 818 30.27 8.92 -33.82
CA GLU A 818 29.29 7.95 -34.33
C GLU A 818 28.36 7.45 -33.20
N CYS A 819 27.06 7.39 -33.49
CA CYS A 819 26.04 7.01 -32.52
C CYS A 819 25.48 5.62 -32.87
N LYS A 820 25.59 4.66 -31.94
CA LYS A 820 25.16 3.26 -32.14
C LYS A 820 24.16 2.84 -31.07
N TYR A 821 23.02 2.31 -31.51
CA TYR A 821 22.03 1.65 -30.67
C TYR A 821 22.09 0.14 -30.91
N GLU A 822 21.76 -0.67 -29.90
CA GLU A 822 21.63 -2.13 -30.04
C GLU A 822 20.33 -2.40 -30.84
N SER A 823 20.45 -3.07 -31.99
CA SER A 823 19.34 -3.27 -32.92
C SER A 823 18.48 -4.47 -32.50
N THR A 824 17.20 -4.26 -32.18
CA THR A 824 16.18 -5.32 -32.15
C THR A 824 15.50 -5.42 -33.52
N THR A 825 15.76 -6.49 -34.25
CA THR A 825 15.02 -6.92 -35.44
C THR A 825 13.69 -7.57 -35.01
N SER A 826 12.58 -7.01 -35.48
CA SER A 826 11.22 -7.50 -35.20
C SER A 826 10.85 -8.71 -36.08
N ARG A 827 10.26 -9.76 -35.48
CA ARG A 827 9.38 -10.71 -36.20
C ARG A 827 8.10 -10.94 -35.41
N ASN A 828 6.97 -10.85 -36.12
CA ASN A 828 5.59 -11.03 -35.65
C ASN A 828 5.37 -12.45 -35.08
N ILE A 829 4.75 -12.55 -33.90
CA ILE A 829 4.24 -13.81 -33.31
C ILE A 829 2.70 -13.74 -33.30
N PRO A 830 1.96 -14.78 -33.73
CA PRO A 830 0.50 -14.79 -33.73
C PRO A 830 -0.09 -14.85 -32.31
N GLU A 831 -1.33 -14.38 -32.16
CA GLU A 831 -2.11 -14.41 -30.90
C GLU A 831 -2.08 -15.77 -30.19
N LYS A 832 -1.81 -15.75 -28.87
CA LYS A 832 -1.86 -16.93 -28.01
C LYS A 832 -3.30 -17.43 -27.86
N PRO A 833 -3.56 -18.75 -27.99
CA PRO A 833 -4.84 -19.32 -27.59
C PRO A 833 -4.91 -19.43 -26.06
N ASN A 834 -6.09 -19.11 -25.52
CA ASN A 834 -6.45 -19.31 -24.12
C ASN A 834 -6.15 -20.75 -23.68
N THR A 835 -5.12 -20.90 -22.85
CA THR A 835 -4.89 -22.08 -22.03
C THR A 835 -4.93 -21.59 -20.59
N GLU A 836 -5.86 -22.11 -19.82
CA GLU A 836 -6.01 -21.90 -18.38
C GLU A 836 -4.71 -22.30 -17.68
N ASN A 837 -3.81 -21.33 -17.54
CA ASN A 837 -2.68 -21.42 -16.64
C ASN A 837 -3.17 -20.85 -15.32
N PHE A 838 -3.38 -21.71 -14.32
CA PHE A 838 -3.41 -21.29 -12.92
C PHE A 838 -2.09 -20.57 -12.62
N THR A 839 -2.11 -19.26 -12.71
CA THR A 839 -0.96 -18.44 -12.39
C THR A 839 -0.93 -18.25 -10.88
N ALA A 840 0.25 -18.39 -10.27
CA ALA A 840 0.52 -18.23 -8.84
C ALA A 840 0.18 -16.84 -8.26
N LYS A 841 -0.60 -16.02 -8.97
CA LYS A 841 -1.11 -14.73 -8.55
C LYS A 841 -2.49 -14.84 -7.86
N GLU A 842 -3.21 -15.94 -8.06
CA GLU A 842 -4.55 -16.18 -7.49
C GLU A 842 -4.54 -16.93 -6.14
N LEU A 843 -3.37 -17.33 -5.62
CA LEU A 843 -3.22 -18.06 -4.35
C LEU A 843 -2.65 -17.22 -3.19
N ARG A 844 -2.65 -15.89 -3.28
CA ARG A 844 -2.38 -15.00 -2.14
C ARG A 844 -3.59 -14.88 -1.24
N THR A 845 -3.98 -15.98 -0.63
CA THR A 845 -4.82 -15.97 0.56
C THR A 845 -3.93 -16.22 1.76
N GLU A 846 -3.98 -15.33 2.74
CA GLU A 846 -3.56 -15.64 4.12
C GLU A 846 -4.07 -17.05 4.45
N PHE A 847 -3.18 -17.95 4.84
CA PHE A 847 -3.55 -19.31 5.23
C PHE A 847 -4.00 -19.27 6.69
N PRO A 848 -5.31 -19.19 7.01
CA PRO A 848 -5.75 -19.10 8.39
C PRO A 848 -5.31 -20.33 9.17
N GLU A 849 -4.92 -20.11 10.43
CA GLU A 849 -4.53 -21.17 11.36
C GLU A 849 -5.79 -21.92 11.84
N THR A 850 -6.27 -22.87 11.04
CA THR A 850 -7.47 -23.67 11.35
C THR A 850 -7.11 -25.02 11.98
N SER A 851 -8.09 -25.64 12.63
CA SER A 851 -7.93 -27.01 13.16
C SER A 851 -7.69 -28.04 12.06
N GLU A 852 -8.31 -27.87 10.89
CA GLU A 852 -8.05 -28.72 9.72
C GLU A 852 -6.61 -28.59 9.23
N ARG A 853 -6.09 -27.36 9.17
CA ARG A 853 -4.71 -27.09 8.78
C ARG A 853 -3.72 -27.74 9.75
N ARG A 854 -3.88 -27.56 11.06
CA ARG A 854 -3.02 -28.20 12.07
C ARG A 854 -2.98 -29.72 11.93
N LEU A 855 -4.15 -30.34 11.76
CA LEU A 855 -4.23 -31.79 11.57
C LEU A 855 -3.58 -32.22 10.24
N ARG A 856 -3.74 -31.41 9.19
CA ARG A 856 -3.12 -31.65 7.89
C ARG A 856 -1.59 -31.56 7.95
N GLU A 857 -1.05 -30.51 8.54
CA GLU A 857 0.39 -30.30 8.74
C GLU A 857 1.00 -31.38 9.64
N LEU A 858 0.30 -31.79 10.71
CA LEU A 858 0.72 -32.92 11.55
C LEU A 858 0.76 -34.24 10.76
N THR A 859 -0.22 -34.47 9.89
CA THR A 859 -0.25 -35.65 9.01
C THR A 859 0.93 -35.64 8.04
N LEU A 860 1.24 -34.48 7.45
CA LEU A 860 2.36 -34.33 6.52
C LEU A 860 3.70 -34.50 7.24
N LEU A 861 3.87 -33.96 8.45
CA LEU A 861 5.05 -34.16 9.29
C LEU A 861 5.25 -35.63 9.66
N HIS A 862 4.17 -36.30 10.07
CA HIS A 862 4.19 -37.73 10.35
C HIS A 862 4.57 -38.53 9.10
N HIS A 863 3.98 -38.21 7.95
CA HIS A 863 4.31 -38.88 6.69
C HIS A 863 5.77 -38.64 6.27
N TYR A 864 6.31 -37.45 6.52
CA TYR A 864 7.73 -37.17 6.26
C TYR A 864 8.66 -38.08 7.06
N THR A 865 8.47 -38.10 8.38
CA THR A 865 9.34 -38.80 9.34
C THR A 865 9.25 -40.31 9.21
N THR A 866 8.11 -40.83 8.77
CA THR A 866 7.89 -42.28 8.61
C THR A 866 8.19 -42.81 7.21
N ASN A 867 7.91 -42.02 6.16
CA ASN A 867 7.93 -42.47 4.77
C ASN A 867 8.82 -41.59 3.89
N THR A 868 8.49 -40.30 3.71
CA THR A 868 9.16 -39.45 2.71
C THR A 868 10.68 -39.35 2.91
N SER A 869 11.14 -39.09 4.13
CA SER A 869 12.58 -38.94 4.44
C SER A 869 13.42 -40.15 4.03
N ARG A 870 12.84 -41.35 4.05
CA ARG A 870 13.48 -42.62 3.68
C ARG A 870 13.47 -42.90 2.18
N THR A 871 12.67 -42.19 1.38
CA THR A 871 12.52 -42.45 -0.06
C THR A 871 13.02 -41.30 -0.94
N VAL A 872 13.32 -40.14 -0.33
CA VAL A 872 13.89 -38.97 -1.05
C VAL A 872 15.30 -39.24 -1.55
N THR A 873 16.06 -40.09 -0.85
CA THR A 873 17.41 -40.52 -1.23
C THR A 873 17.44 -42.03 -1.53
N PHE A 874 18.48 -42.50 -2.23
CA PHE A 874 18.66 -43.92 -2.54
C PHE A 874 19.10 -44.70 -1.29
N THR A 875 18.17 -44.96 -0.36
CA THR A 875 18.46 -45.76 0.84
C THR A 875 18.71 -47.24 0.54
N ASN A 876 18.19 -47.74 -0.59
CA ASN A 876 18.24 -49.16 -0.96
C ASN A 876 19.35 -49.49 -1.99
N SER A 877 20.33 -48.61 -2.22
CA SER A 877 21.45 -48.91 -3.12
C SER A 877 22.47 -49.84 -2.47
N ALA A 878 23.22 -50.62 -3.26
CA ALA A 878 24.29 -51.50 -2.77
C ALA A 878 25.36 -50.79 -1.90
N ASN A 879 25.54 -49.48 -2.08
CA ASN A 879 26.41 -48.62 -1.25
C ASN A 879 25.60 -47.42 -0.75
N PRO A 880 24.79 -47.57 0.31
CA PRO A 880 23.93 -46.52 0.80
C PRO A 880 24.77 -45.38 1.38
N ASP A 881 24.39 -44.16 1.02
CA ASP A 881 25.10 -42.95 1.41
C ASP A 881 24.63 -42.55 2.82
N GLN A 882 25.11 -43.26 3.85
CA GLN A 882 24.60 -43.23 5.23
C GLN A 882 24.41 -41.81 5.76
N THR A 883 25.38 -40.92 5.54
CA THR A 883 25.29 -39.53 5.98
C THR A 883 24.12 -38.76 5.34
N ALA A 884 23.61 -39.16 4.16
CA ALA A 884 22.45 -38.50 3.51
C ALA A 884 21.17 -39.02 4.12
N ILE A 885 21.16 -40.31 4.43
CA ILE A 885 20.07 -40.92 5.18
C ILE A 885 19.92 -40.21 6.53
N ASP A 886 21.01 -40.04 7.27
CA ASP A 886 21.01 -39.33 8.56
C ASP A 886 20.53 -37.88 8.43
N ILE A 887 20.97 -37.16 7.39
CA ILE A 887 20.53 -35.78 7.13
C ILE A 887 19.02 -35.73 6.92
N PHE A 888 18.45 -36.52 6.00
CA PHE A 888 17.02 -36.42 5.68
C PHE A 888 16.12 -37.07 6.73
N THR A 889 16.60 -38.06 7.50
CA THR A 889 15.78 -38.80 8.47
C THR A 889 15.87 -38.26 9.90
N GLN A 890 16.95 -37.56 10.27
CA GLN A 890 17.16 -37.05 11.63
C GLN A 890 17.32 -35.53 11.63
N ILE A 891 18.31 -35.01 10.90
CA ILE A 891 18.72 -33.60 10.97
C ILE A 891 17.63 -32.67 10.41
N VAL A 892 17.09 -33.00 9.22
CA VAL A 892 16.06 -32.18 8.57
C VAL A 892 14.80 -32.05 9.43
N PRO A 893 14.20 -33.14 9.97
CA PRO A 893 13.07 -33.04 10.90
C PRO A 893 13.39 -32.21 12.15
N GLU A 894 14.55 -32.41 12.77
CA GLU A 894 14.95 -31.70 13.99
C GLU A 894 15.08 -30.20 13.76
N MET A 895 15.79 -29.81 12.70
CA MET A 895 15.97 -28.40 12.34
C MET A 895 14.68 -27.72 11.89
N ALA A 896 13.79 -28.45 11.21
CA ALA A 896 12.51 -27.92 10.75
C ALA A 896 11.60 -27.46 11.90
N LEU A 897 11.75 -28.01 13.10
CA LEU A 897 11.00 -27.55 14.27
C LEU A 897 11.36 -26.12 14.71
N THR A 898 12.47 -25.58 14.20
CA THR A 898 12.99 -24.25 14.54
C THR A 898 13.14 -23.32 13.33
N ASN A 899 12.86 -23.82 12.11
CA ASN A 899 12.92 -23.03 10.89
C ASN A 899 11.69 -23.32 10.01
N GLU A 900 10.82 -22.32 9.88
CA GLU A 900 9.53 -22.44 9.19
C GLU A 900 9.68 -22.69 7.68
N ALA A 901 10.67 -22.08 7.03
CA ALA A 901 10.92 -22.34 5.61
C ALA A 901 11.27 -23.82 5.35
N LEU A 902 12.13 -24.40 6.20
CA LEU A 902 12.48 -25.81 6.14
C LEU A 902 11.26 -26.69 6.46
N LEU A 903 10.44 -26.31 7.45
CA LEU A 903 9.22 -27.02 7.82
C LEU A 903 8.21 -27.08 6.67
N TYR A 904 7.92 -25.96 6.02
CA TYR A 904 7.02 -25.93 4.87
C TYR A 904 7.61 -26.66 3.66
N SER A 905 8.93 -26.68 3.51
CA SER A 905 9.57 -27.49 2.46
C SER A 905 9.33 -28.99 2.68
N ILE A 906 9.33 -29.43 3.95
CA ILE A 906 8.98 -30.80 4.35
C ILE A 906 7.52 -31.11 4.04
N TYR A 907 6.59 -30.19 4.35
CA TYR A 907 5.17 -30.37 4.01
C TYR A 907 4.97 -30.48 2.50
N CYS A 908 5.65 -29.64 1.72
CA CYS A 908 5.62 -29.68 0.26
C CYS A 908 6.07 -31.05 -0.28
N ILE A 909 7.26 -31.53 0.11
CA ILE A 909 7.78 -32.81 -0.40
C ILE A 909 6.96 -34.01 0.07
N SER A 910 6.41 -33.98 1.29
CA SER A 910 5.51 -35.04 1.78
C SER A 910 4.17 -35.06 1.06
N SER A 911 3.64 -33.88 0.71
CA SER A 911 2.41 -33.76 -0.08
C SER A 911 2.62 -34.35 -1.49
N LEU A 912 3.78 -34.07 -2.11
CA LEU A 912 4.17 -34.66 -3.39
C LEU A 912 4.33 -36.19 -3.30
N HIS A 913 4.92 -36.71 -2.21
CA HIS A 913 5.10 -38.15 -2.01
C HIS A 913 3.76 -38.89 -1.82
N LEU A 914 2.84 -38.31 -1.03
CA LEU A 914 1.49 -38.85 -0.88
C LEU A 914 0.76 -38.92 -2.22
N ASN A 915 0.88 -37.86 -3.03
CA ASN A 915 0.26 -37.83 -4.36
C ASN A 915 0.81 -38.94 -5.28
N ASP A 916 2.12 -39.19 -5.25
CA ASP A 916 2.76 -40.26 -6.01
C ASP A 916 2.25 -41.66 -5.59
N GLN A 917 2.17 -41.92 -4.28
CA GLN A 917 1.64 -43.18 -3.75
C GLN A 917 0.18 -43.41 -4.16
N THR A 918 -0.67 -42.38 -4.13
CA THR A 918 -2.08 -42.48 -4.56
C THR A 918 -2.26 -42.70 -6.06
N THR A 919 -1.31 -42.23 -6.88
CA THR A 919 -1.35 -42.44 -8.35
C THR A 919 -0.89 -43.85 -8.71
N SER A 920 -0.02 -44.45 -7.89
CA SER A 920 0.54 -45.79 -8.12
C SER A 920 -0.42 -46.93 -7.73
N SER A 921 -1.46 -46.66 -6.93
CA SER A 921 -2.42 -47.66 -6.45
C SER A 921 -3.71 -47.78 -7.28
N ASN A 922 -4.00 -46.84 -8.19
CA ASN A 922 -5.26 -46.79 -8.95
C ASN A 922 -5.01 -47.05 -10.44
N THR A 923 -5.47 -48.21 -10.94
CA THR A 923 -5.34 -48.68 -12.33
C THR A 923 -6.44 -48.20 -13.28
N GLU A 924 -7.08 -47.04 -13.05
CA GLU A 924 -8.10 -46.50 -13.97
C GLU A 924 -7.78 -45.06 -14.43
N PRO A 925 -8.07 -44.71 -15.71
CA PRO A 925 -7.75 -43.40 -16.27
C PRO A 925 -8.76 -42.35 -15.81
N TYR A 926 -8.36 -41.47 -14.90
CA TYR A 926 -9.21 -40.39 -14.36
C TYR A 926 -8.89 -39.02 -15.00
N THR A 927 -9.93 -38.23 -15.21
CA THR A 927 -9.92 -36.82 -15.67
C THR A 927 -9.20 -35.90 -14.66
N PRO A 928 -8.57 -34.78 -15.10
CA PRO A 928 -7.60 -34.05 -14.29
C PRO A 928 -8.30 -33.08 -13.33
N THR A 929 -8.72 -33.55 -12.17
CA THR A 929 -8.94 -32.69 -11.00
C THR A 929 -7.71 -32.79 -10.09
N PRO A 930 -7.10 -31.67 -9.64
CA PRO A 930 -5.97 -31.74 -8.72
C PRO A 930 -6.37 -32.48 -7.44
N THR A 931 -5.61 -33.51 -7.06
CA THR A 931 -5.77 -34.15 -5.75
C THR A 931 -5.48 -33.14 -4.64
N THR A 932 -6.12 -33.30 -3.48
CA THR A 932 -5.86 -32.44 -2.30
C THR A 932 -4.37 -32.38 -1.96
N SER A 933 -3.64 -33.49 -2.12
CA SER A 933 -2.18 -33.55 -1.93
C SER A 933 -1.38 -32.72 -2.94
N LEU A 934 -1.86 -32.57 -4.18
CA LEU A 934 -1.20 -31.70 -5.15
C LEU A 934 -1.45 -30.22 -4.84
N ILE A 935 -2.66 -29.85 -4.41
CA ILE A 935 -2.97 -28.49 -3.96
C ILE A 935 -2.08 -28.09 -2.78
N ASP A 936 -1.96 -28.97 -1.77
CA ASP A 936 -1.06 -28.75 -0.64
C ASP A 936 0.40 -28.58 -1.07
N ALA A 937 0.87 -29.36 -2.04
CA ALA A 937 2.23 -29.22 -2.56
C ALA A 937 2.49 -27.83 -3.17
N TYR A 938 1.55 -27.28 -3.95
CA TYR A 938 1.66 -25.92 -4.49
C TYR A 938 1.63 -24.87 -3.38
N THR A 939 0.71 -25.01 -2.43
CA THR A 939 0.59 -24.14 -1.26
C THR A 939 1.89 -24.05 -0.46
N TYR A 940 2.41 -25.20 -0.01
CA TYR A 940 3.60 -25.22 0.82
C TYR A 940 4.86 -24.87 0.02
N LEU A 941 4.90 -25.07 -1.30
CA LEU A 941 5.98 -24.56 -2.13
C LEU A 941 6.05 -23.02 -2.08
N ASP A 942 4.92 -22.35 -2.25
CA ASP A 942 4.89 -20.88 -2.25
C ASP A 942 5.30 -20.32 -0.88
N LEU A 943 4.74 -20.87 0.21
CA LEU A 943 5.12 -20.51 1.58
C LEU A 943 6.62 -20.73 1.83
N THR A 944 7.16 -21.87 1.37
CA THR A 944 8.60 -22.14 1.45
C THR A 944 9.40 -21.08 0.71
N LEU A 945 9.03 -20.73 -0.53
CA LEU A 945 9.76 -19.74 -1.33
C LEU A 945 9.73 -18.34 -0.70
N GLN A 946 8.61 -17.94 -0.11
CA GLN A 946 8.46 -16.66 0.57
C GLN A 946 9.36 -16.58 1.81
N LEU A 947 9.25 -17.54 2.73
CA LEU A 947 10.04 -17.56 3.96
C LEU A 947 11.53 -17.80 3.68
N HIS A 948 11.86 -18.65 2.71
CA HIS A 948 13.25 -18.89 2.35
C HIS A 948 13.94 -17.62 1.83
N ARG A 949 13.23 -16.76 1.07
CA ARG A 949 13.77 -15.45 0.67
C ARG A 949 14.04 -14.56 1.88
N GLN A 950 13.16 -14.57 2.87
CA GLN A 950 13.36 -13.83 4.11
C GLN A 950 14.56 -14.36 4.91
N ASP A 951 14.71 -15.68 5.01
CA ASP A 951 15.86 -16.33 5.66
C ASP A 951 17.18 -15.97 4.97
N ILE A 952 17.21 -15.95 3.63
CA ILE A 952 18.38 -15.53 2.86
C ILE A 952 18.73 -14.06 3.11
N HIS A 953 17.73 -13.18 3.19
CA HIS A 953 17.94 -11.77 3.50
C HIS A 953 18.53 -11.56 4.91
N HIS A 954 18.25 -12.46 5.85
CA HIS A 954 18.76 -12.46 7.21
C HIS A 954 19.70 -13.65 7.46
N LEU A 955 20.61 -13.90 6.52
CA LEU A 955 21.58 -14.99 6.62
C LEU A 955 22.52 -14.78 7.81
N THR A 956 22.55 -15.76 8.71
CA THR A 956 23.43 -15.85 9.88
C THR A 956 24.08 -17.22 9.92
N PRO A 957 25.20 -17.41 10.64
CA PRO A 957 25.76 -18.74 10.82
C PRO A 957 24.79 -19.75 11.45
N GLN A 958 23.84 -19.28 12.27
CA GLN A 958 22.86 -20.12 12.99
C GLN A 958 21.77 -20.67 12.07
N ASN A 959 21.35 -19.93 11.03
CA ASN A 959 20.32 -20.38 10.08
C ASN A 959 20.90 -20.85 8.73
N ALA A 960 22.21 -20.73 8.51
CA ALA A 960 22.87 -21.10 7.26
C ALA A 960 22.62 -22.56 6.86
N ASP A 961 22.69 -23.50 7.82
CA ASP A 961 22.41 -24.91 7.54
C ASP A 961 20.94 -25.14 7.16
N ALA A 962 20.00 -24.45 7.82
CA ALA A 962 18.57 -24.54 7.50
C ALA A 962 18.26 -23.99 6.09
N ILE A 963 18.90 -22.88 5.71
CA ILE A 963 18.83 -22.29 4.37
C ILE A 963 19.37 -23.30 3.34
N CYS A 964 20.54 -23.90 3.58
CA CYS A 964 21.11 -24.91 2.68
C CYS A 964 20.20 -26.14 2.49
N LEU A 965 19.58 -26.62 3.56
CA LEU A 965 18.64 -27.74 3.52
C LEU A 965 17.36 -27.37 2.77
N THR A 966 16.79 -26.19 3.05
CA THR A 966 15.60 -25.66 2.38
C THR A 966 15.84 -25.51 0.88
N SER A 967 16.97 -24.91 0.48
CA SER A 967 17.39 -24.81 -0.93
C SER A 967 17.52 -26.18 -1.60
N SER A 968 17.93 -27.21 -0.87
CA SER A 968 18.08 -28.56 -1.41
C SER A 968 16.74 -29.26 -1.62
N ILE A 969 15.80 -29.12 -0.67
CA ILE A 969 14.45 -29.67 -0.79
C ILE A 969 13.65 -28.92 -1.86
N LEU A 970 13.76 -27.59 -1.94
CA LEU A 970 13.11 -26.78 -2.98
C LEU A 970 13.46 -27.24 -4.40
N ARG A 971 14.73 -27.62 -4.65
CA ARG A 971 15.15 -28.18 -5.95
C ARG A 971 14.41 -29.47 -6.29
N ILE A 972 14.28 -30.36 -5.30
CA ILE A 972 13.57 -31.63 -5.43
C ILE A 972 12.08 -31.39 -5.69
N CYS A 973 11.43 -30.54 -4.89
CA CYS A 973 10.02 -30.20 -5.06
C CYS A 973 9.74 -29.58 -6.43
N ALA A 974 10.53 -28.58 -6.84
CA ALA A 974 10.37 -27.91 -8.13
C ALA A 974 10.53 -28.88 -9.31
N PHE A 975 11.46 -29.84 -9.23
CA PHE A 975 11.60 -30.86 -10.25
C PHE A 975 10.43 -31.86 -10.25
N ALA A 976 10.01 -32.34 -9.08
CA ALA A 976 8.91 -33.28 -8.95
C ALA A 976 7.61 -32.76 -9.56
N MET A 977 7.38 -31.45 -9.46
CA MET A 977 6.19 -30.80 -10.00
C MET A 977 6.15 -30.75 -11.53
N LEU A 978 7.29 -30.89 -12.21
CA LEU A 978 7.33 -31.03 -13.67
C LEU A 978 6.58 -32.30 -14.14
N GLN A 979 6.47 -33.32 -13.29
CA GLN A 979 5.69 -34.52 -13.59
C GLN A 979 4.20 -34.22 -13.83
N LYS A 980 3.69 -33.07 -13.37
CA LYS A 980 2.26 -32.72 -13.42
C LYS A 980 1.92 -31.60 -14.41
N ARG A 981 2.91 -30.93 -14.99
CA ARG A 981 2.66 -29.81 -15.91
C ARG A 981 2.22 -30.26 -17.30
N SER A 982 1.47 -29.40 -18.00
CA SER A 982 1.11 -29.57 -19.42
C SER A 982 2.30 -29.30 -20.34
N LEU A 983 2.41 -30.07 -21.43
CA LEU A 983 3.46 -29.95 -22.46
C LEU A 983 2.90 -29.56 -23.84
N SER A 984 1.66 -29.08 -23.90
CA SER A 984 1.00 -28.70 -25.16
C SER A 984 0.29 -27.34 -25.00
N PRO A 985 0.78 -26.27 -25.65
CA PRO A 985 2.05 -26.19 -26.39
C PRO A 985 3.26 -26.38 -25.46
N TYR A 986 4.37 -26.92 -25.99
CA TYR A 986 5.58 -27.09 -25.18
C TYR A 986 6.17 -25.72 -24.82
N THR A 987 6.46 -25.52 -23.54
CA THR A 987 7.20 -24.38 -23.03
C THR A 987 8.36 -24.90 -22.19
N PRO A 988 9.59 -24.37 -22.28
CA PRO A 988 10.67 -24.82 -21.41
C PRO A 988 10.32 -24.63 -19.93
N PRO A 989 10.74 -25.52 -19.01
CA PRO A 989 10.42 -25.46 -17.58
C PRO A 989 11.21 -24.35 -16.86
N SER A 990 10.92 -23.10 -17.25
CA SER A 990 11.65 -21.90 -16.84
C SER A 990 11.54 -21.65 -15.34
N ASP A 991 10.40 -21.96 -14.73
CA ASP A 991 10.20 -21.79 -13.29
C ASP A 991 11.12 -22.71 -12.47
N TRP A 992 11.29 -23.97 -12.89
CA TRP A 992 12.24 -24.89 -12.26
C TRP A 992 13.69 -24.41 -12.42
N ILE A 993 14.06 -23.93 -13.60
CA ILE A 993 15.41 -23.39 -13.85
C ILE A 993 15.67 -22.16 -12.94
N LYS A 994 14.70 -21.24 -12.84
CA LYS A 994 14.80 -20.03 -12.00
C LYS A 994 14.85 -20.35 -10.51
N ILE A 995 13.99 -21.24 -10.03
CA ILE A 995 13.96 -21.69 -8.63
C ILE A 995 15.30 -22.36 -8.28
N THR A 996 15.77 -23.27 -9.14
CA THR A 996 17.04 -23.99 -8.91
C THR A 996 18.24 -23.05 -8.88
N ARG A 997 18.31 -22.07 -9.79
CA ARG A 997 19.38 -21.06 -9.79
C ARG A 997 19.35 -20.20 -8.53
N SER A 998 18.17 -19.73 -8.14
CA SER A 998 17.99 -18.89 -6.94
C SER A 998 18.35 -19.65 -5.66
N ALA A 999 17.84 -20.88 -5.50
CA ALA A 999 18.16 -21.76 -4.38
C ALA A 999 19.66 -22.08 -4.33
N SER A 1000 20.33 -22.17 -5.47
CA SER A 1000 21.75 -22.50 -5.49
C SER A 1000 22.67 -21.30 -5.20
N MET A 1001 22.24 -20.08 -5.54
CA MET A 1001 22.90 -18.86 -5.05
C MET A 1001 22.77 -18.74 -3.53
N ALA A 1002 21.59 -19.03 -2.98
CA ALA A 1002 21.35 -19.08 -1.54
C ALA A 1002 22.25 -20.10 -0.85
N PHE A 1003 22.32 -21.33 -1.39
CA PHE A 1003 23.22 -22.39 -0.93
C PHE A 1003 24.69 -21.93 -0.89
N LYS A 1004 25.18 -21.31 -1.98
CA LYS A 1004 26.56 -20.81 -2.05
C LYS A 1004 26.84 -19.73 -1.01
N THR A 1005 25.91 -18.79 -0.82
CA THR A 1005 26.05 -17.69 0.13
C THR A 1005 26.05 -18.22 1.57
N ALA A 1006 25.19 -19.19 1.89
CA ALA A 1006 25.17 -19.86 3.19
C ALA A 1006 26.47 -20.64 3.47
N CYS A 1007 26.99 -21.39 2.48
CA CYS A 1007 28.30 -22.05 2.62
C CYS A 1007 29.44 -21.05 2.86
N GLN A 1008 29.42 -19.90 2.16
CA GLN A 1008 30.41 -18.83 2.36
C GLN A 1008 30.36 -18.25 3.77
N CYS A 1009 29.15 -17.99 4.27
CA CYS A 1009 28.93 -17.52 5.65
C CYS A 1009 29.57 -18.46 6.68
N ILE A 1010 29.39 -19.78 6.52
CA ILE A 1010 29.97 -20.79 7.41
C ILE A 1010 31.50 -20.85 7.29
N SER A 1011 32.05 -20.66 6.08
CA SER A 1011 33.50 -20.65 5.83
C SER A 1011 34.24 -19.40 6.32
N SER A 1012 33.53 -18.30 6.59
CA SER A 1012 34.11 -17.01 6.99
C SER A 1012 34.37 -16.84 8.50
N GLN A 1013 34.03 -17.84 9.32
CA GLN A 1013 34.41 -17.89 10.73
C GLN A 1013 35.91 -18.23 10.85
N ASP A 1014 36.63 -17.50 11.71
CA ASP A 1014 38.09 -17.49 11.89
C ASP A 1014 38.82 -18.83 11.66
N LEU A 1015 39.90 -18.75 10.87
CA LEU A 1015 40.77 -19.88 10.46
C LEU A 1015 41.44 -20.63 11.62
N ASP A 1016 41.38 -20.11 12.86
CA ASP A 1016 41.97 -20.73 14.05
C ASP A 1016 40.92 -21.20 15.09
N ALA A 1017 39.62 -20.95 14.88
CA ALA A 1017 38.56 -21.35 15.80
C ALA A 1017 37.63 -22.42 15.16
N ASN A 1018 37.90 -23.68 15.52
CA ASN A 1018 37.03 -24.86 15.40
C ASN A 1018 36.91 -25.57 14.04
N ASP A 1019 37.92 -26.39 13.75
CA ASP A 1019 37.80 -27.59 12.90
C ASP A 1019 36.64 -28.53 13.36
N GLU A 1020 36.17 -28.40 14.61
CA GLU A 1020 34.98 -29.07 15.17
C GLU A 1020 33.64 -28.47 14.69
N ALA A 1021 33.52 -27.14 14.53
CA ALA A 1021 32.27 -26.47 14.16
C ALA A 1021 32.00 -26.63 12.66
N GLN A 1022 33.04 -26.52 11.82
CA GLN A 1022 32.95 -26.87 10.40
C GLN A 1022 32.61 -28.35 10.16
N LYS A 1023 33.05 -29.27 11.04
CA LYS A 1023 32.69 -30.70 10.96
C LYS A 1023 31.22 -30.98 11.33
N LYS A 1024 30.56 -30.10 12.10
CA LYS A 1024 29.15 -30.22 12.51
C LYS A 1024 28.16 -29.55 11.55
N SER A 1025 28.63 -28.65 10.68
CA SER A 1025 27.75 -27.98 9.70
C SER A 1025 27.26 -28.93 8.61
N VAL A 1026 25.94 -28.97 8.46
CA VAL A 1026 25.24 -29.81 7.47
C VAL A 1026 25.53 -29.34 6.04
N ALA A 1027 25.61 -28.03 5.83
CA ALA A 1027 25.99 -27.45 4.54
C ALA A 1027 27.39 -27.90 4.11
N TRP A 1028 28.36 -27.93 5.05
CA TRP A 1028 29.71 -28.41 4.78
C TRP A 1028 29.76 -29.93 4.53
N MET A 1029 28.90 -30.70 5.22
CA MET A 1029 28.71 -32.13 4.93
C MET A 1029 28.20 -32.36 3.50
N PHE A 1030 27.30 -31.51 2.98
CA PHE A 1030 26.89 -31.57 1.56
C PHE A 1030 28.03 -31.18 0.60
N VAL A 1031 28.81 -30.14 0.92
CA VAL A 1031 29.95 -29.70 0.09
C VAL A 1031 31.02 -30.79 -0.03
N LYS A 1032 31.39 -31.47 1.07
CA LYS A 1032 32.33 -32.62 1.04
C LYS A 1032 31.89 -33.75 0.12
N ARG A 1033 30.57 -33.91 -0.06
CA ARG A 1033 29.95 -35.04 -0.79
C ARG A 1033 29.68 -34.74 -2.24
N MET A 1034 29.92 -33.50 -2.66
CA MET A 1034 30.02 -33.12 -4.06
C MET A 1034 31.42 -32.57 -4.30
N PRO A 1035 32.44 -33.43 -4.51
CA PRO A 1035 33.82 -33.00 -4.79
C PRO A 1035 33.93 -31.97 -5.92
N VAL A 1036 32.94 -31.96 -6.84
CA VAL A 1036 32.81 -30.98 -7.91
C VAL A 1036 32.61 -29.53 -7.42
N LEU A 1037 32.08 -29.32 -6.21
CA LEU A 1037 31.99 -28.00 -5.58
C LEU A 1037 33.35 -27.52 -5.06
N ALA A 1038 34.25 -28.46 -4.72
CA ALA A 1038 35.62 -28.17 -4.31
C ALA A 1038 36.56 -27.99 -5.53
N HIS A 1039 36.28 -28.68 -6.65
CA HIS A 1039 37.07 -28.63 -7.88
C HIS A 1039 36.21 -28.40 -9.14
N PRO A 1040 35.57 -27.23 -9.29
CA PRO A 1040 34.66 -26.93 -10.41
C PRO A 1040 35.32 -26.97 -11.80
N LEU A 1041 36.66 -26.86 -11.85
CA LEU A 1041 37.43 -26.87 -13.10
C LEU A 1041 37.39 -28.23 -13.82
N GLU A 1042 37.32 -29.36 -13.09
CA GLU A 1042 37.29 -30.71 -13.70
C GLU A 1042 36.01 -30.94 -14.53
N MET A 1043 34.90 -30.35 -14.10
CA MET A 1043 33.59 -30.49 -14.76
C MET A 1043 33.50 -29.73 -16.09
N PHE A 1044 34.21 -28.61 -16.19
CA PHE A 1044 34.24 -27.77 -17.38
C PHE A 1044 35.54 -27.90 -18.19
N ASP A 1045 36.27 -29.00 -18.00
CA ASP A 1045 37.43 -29.33 -18.81
C ASP A 1045 37.01 -29.62 -20.27
N GLU A 1046 37.75 -29.06 -21.24
CA GLU A 1046 37.51 -29.26 -22.66
C GLU A 1046 37.56 -30.73 -23.08
N ALA A 1047 38.37 -31.54 -22.40
CA ALA A 1047 38.43 -32.99 -22.59
C ALA A 1047 37.09 -33.70 -22.30
N ASN A 1048 36.12 -33.02 -21.67
CA ASN A 1048 34.79 -33.56 -21.45
C ASN A 1048 33.86 -33.42 -22.64
N ALA A 1049 34.09 -32.50 -23.59
CA ALA A 1049 33.16 -32.26 -24.70
C ALA A 1049 32.76 -33.53 -25.45
N GLY A 1050 33.73 -34.44 -25.65
CA GLY A 1050 33.52 -35.85 -26.00
C GLY A 1050 32.45 -36.07 -27.07
N LYS A 1051 31.44 -36.88 -26.72
CA LYS A 1051 30.33 -37.30 -27.61
C LYS A 1051 29.47 -36.14 -28.12
N PHE A 1052 29.47 -34.98 -27.45
CA PHE A 1052 28.53 -33.88 -27.73
C PHE A 1052 29.17 -32.68 -28.45
N ILE A 1053 30.46 -32.73 -28.79
CA ILE A 1053 31.16 -31.61 -29.44
C ILE A 1053 30.57 -31.25 -30.82
N HIS A 1054 29.98 -32.23 -31.53
CA HIS A 1054 29.35 -31.99 -32.84
C HIS A 1054 28.16 -31.03 -32.75
N LEU A 1055 27.54 -30.88 -31.57
CA LEU A 1055 26.41 -29.99 -31.33
C LEU A 1055 26.78 -28.50 -31.36
N LEU A 1056 28.07 -28.15 -31.46
CA LEU A 1056 28.52 -26.77 -31.73
C LEU A 1056 28.67 -26.47 -33.21
N ARG A 1057 28.68 -27.50 -34.06
CA ARG A 1057 28.80 -27.29 -35.50
C ARG A 1057 27.55 -26.58 -35.99
N ARG A 1058 27.78 -25.52 -36.77
CA ARG A 1058 26.76 -24.70 -37.39
C ARG A 1058 26.68 -25.09 -38.86
N SER A 1059 25.48 -25.45 -39.32
CA SER A 1059 25.18 -25.62 -40.74
C SER A 1059 25.20 -24.26 -41.46
N ASP A 1060 25.19 -24.25 -42.80
CA ASP A 1060 25.08 -22.99 -43.57
C ASP A 1060 23.80 -22.21 -43.21
N ALA A 1061 22.71 -22.92 -42.92
CA ALA A 1061 21.47 -22.31 -42.45
C ALA A 1061 21.62 -21.69 -41.04
N ASP A 1062 22.36 -22.33 -40.14
CA ASP A 1062 22.67 -21.79 -38.81
C ASP A 1062 23.58 -20.56 -38.91
N LEU A 1063 24.49 -20.53 -39.88
CA LEU A 1063 25.36 -19.36 -40.11
C LEU A 1063 24.56 -18.10 -40.47
N GLU A 1064 23.47 -18.27 -41.21
CA GLU A 1064 22.59 -17.18 -41.65
C GLU A 1064 21.56 -16.75 -40.60
N HIS A 1065 21.06 -17.68 -39.78
CA HIS A 1065 19.87 -17.45 -38.94
C HIS A 1065 20.12 -17.52 -37.43
N GLU A 1066 21.18 -18.20 -36.97
CA GLU A 1066 21.52 -18.30 -35.55
C GLU A 1066 22.47 -17.17 -35.14
N GLU A 1067 22.01 -16.33 -34.21
CA GLU A 1067 22.86 -15.32 -33.58
C GLU A 1067 24.00 -16.00 -32.80
N TRP A 1068 25.24 -15.61 -33.09
CA TRP A 1068 26.42 -16.23 -32.50
C TRP A 1068 27.43 -15.18 -32.05
N SER A 1069 27.52 -14.96 -30.74
CA SER A 1069 28.54 -14.14 -30.09
C SER A 1069 29.50 -15.02 -29.30
N GLU A 1070 30.66 -14.47 -28.92
CA GLU A 1070 31.61 -15.16 -28.02
C GLU A 1070 30.94 -15.60 -26.70
N GLU A 1071 29.96 -14.83 -26.21
CA GLU A 1071 29.20 -15.14 -25.00
C GLU A 1071 28.25 -16.33 -25.19
N ILE A 1072 27.59 -16.43 -26.36
CA ILE A 1072 26.71 -17.55 -26.73
C ILE A 1072 27.54 -18.83 -26.93
N GLU A 1073 28.66 -18.71 -27.64
CA GLU A 1073 29.59 -19.82 -27.85
C GLU A 1073 30.10 -20.37 -26.52
N LYS A 1074 30.57 -19.49 -25.62
CA LYS A 1074 31.01 -19.88 -24.28
C LYS A 1074 29.89 -20.58 -23.49
N ALA A 1075 28.65 -20.11 -23.59
CA ALA A 1075 27.51 -20.70 -22.89
C ALA A 1075 27.22 -22.13 -23.39
N TYR A 1076 27.24 -22.36 -24.70
CA TYR A 1076 27.06 -23.69 -25.27
C TYR A 1076 28.24 -24.63 -24.99
N MET A 1077 29.48 -24.13 -25.11
CA MET A 1077 30.70 -24.86 -24.76
C MET A 1077 30.66 -25.36 -23.31
N SER A 1078 30.35 -24.47 -22.36
CA SER A 1078 30.23 -24.81 -20.93
C SER A 1078 29.19 -25.91 -20.69
N MET A 1079 28.04 -25.82 -21.36
CA MET A 1079 26.99 -26.84 -21.25
C MET A 1079 27.42 -28.19 -21.82
N ILE A 1080 28.13 -28.20 -22.96
CA ILE A 1080 28.63 -29.42 -23.58
C ILE A 1080 29.68 -30.11 -22.72
N PHE A 1081 30.59 -29.34 -22.11
CA PHE A 1081 31.57 -29.88 -21.16
C PHE A 1081 30.87 -30.53 -19.96
N PHE A 1082 29.86 -29.83 -19.41
CA PHE A 1082 29.04 -30.37 -18.33
C PHE A 1082 28.34 -31.67 -18.72
N LEU A 1083 27.65 -31.70 -19.87
CA LEU A 1083 26.96 -32.90 -20.36
C LEU A 1083 27.91 -34.08 -20.55
N GLY A 1084 29.08 -33.84 -21.13
CA GLY A 1084 30.08 -34.87 -21.31
C GLY A 1084 30.66 -35.39 -19.99
N TYR A 1085 30.84 -34.52 -18.99
CA TYR A 1085 31.24 -34.91 -17.65
C TYR A 1085 30.21 -35.79 -16.95
N VAL A 1086 28.92 -35.46 -17.07
CA VAL A 1086 27.81 -36.28 -16.54
C VAL A 1086 27.73 -37.62 -17.30
N TYR A 1087 27.80 -37.59 -18.63
CA TYR A 1087 27.71 -38.78 -19.46
C TYR A 1087 28.84 -39.77 -19.19
N LYS A 1088 30.09 -39.31 -19.03
CA LYS A 1088 31.23 -40.17 -18.62
C LYS A 1088 30.96 -40.89 -17.29
N ARG A 1089 30.26 -40.25 -16.34
CA ARG A 1089 29.89 -40.87 -15.05
C ARG A 1089 28.75 -41.86 -15.18
N VAL A 1090 27.79 -41.59 -16.07
CA VAL A 1090 26.74 -42.55 -16.42
C VAL A 1090 27.37 -43.80 -17.04
N GLU A 1091 28.27 -43.65 -18.02
CA GLU A 1091 29.02 -44.75 -18.65
C GLU A 1091 29.88 -45.52 -17.64
N ALA A 1092 30.52 -44.81 -16.70
CA ALA A 1092 31.29 -45.42 -15.62
C ALA A 1092 30.44 -46.08 -14.52
N LYS A 1093 29.10 -46.12 -14.69
CA LYS A 1093 28.14 -46.66 -13.71
C LYS A 1093 28.32 -46.07 -12.30
N ALA A 1094 28.57 -44.77 -12.24
CA ALA A 1094 28.68 -44.06 -10.97
C ALA A 1094 27.40 -44.19 -10.14
N ASN A 1095 27.50 -44.01 -8.81
CA ASN A 1095 26.36 -44.12 -7.91
C ASN A 1095 25.18 -43.25 -8.41
N PRO A 1096 23.96 -43.81 -8.59
CA PRO A 1096 22.80 -43.09 -9.07
C PRO A 1096 22.51 -41.78 -8.30
N ALA A 1097 22.76 -41.75 -7.00
CA ALA A 1097 22.59 -40.54 -6.18
C ALA A 1097 23.52 -39.40 -6.63
N VAL A 1098 24.74 -39.71 -7.10
CA VAL A 1098 25.69 -38.71 -7.62
C VAL A 1098 25.21 -38.18 -8.96
N ILE A 1099 24.76 -39.06 -9.86
CA ILE A 1099 24.21 -38.69 -11.17
C ILE A 1099 22.97 -37.79 -10.99
N THR A 1100 22.04 -38.19 -10.11
CA THR A 1100 20.84 -37.40 -9.80
C THR A 1100 21.18 -36.01 -9.27
N ARG A 1101 22.14 -35.89 -8.34
CA ARG A 1101 22.56 -34.59 -7.79
C ARG A 1101 23.17 -33.68 -8.85
N LEU A 1102 23.96 -34.22 -9.78
CA LEU A 1102 24.52 -33.47 -10.90
C LEU A 1102 23.41 -32.97 -11.84
N LEU A 1103 22.49 -33.86 -12.22
CA LEU A 1103 21.41 -33.54 -13.15
C LEU A 1103 20.42 -32.52 -12.56
N ILE A 1104 19.93 -32.72 -11.33
CA ILE A 1104 19.01 -31.75 -10.69
C ILE A 1104 19.69 -30.43 -10.38
N GLY A 1105 21.00 -30.47 -10.13
CA GLY A 1105 21.83 -29.30 -9.88
C GLY A 1105 22.28 -28.59 -11.16
N PHE A 1106 22.04 -29.11 -12.37
CA PHE A 1106 22.63 -28.53 -13.59
C PHE A 1106 22.46 -27.01 -13.72
N PRO A 1107 21.28 -26.40 -13.43
CA PRO A 1107 21.08 -24.96 -13.59
C PRO A 1107 22.01 -24.11 -12.72
N PHE A 1108 22.54 -24.68 -11.63
CA PHE A 1108 23.53 -24.03 -10.77
C PHE A 1108 24.91 -23.90 -11.42
N PHE A 1109 25.30 -24.91 -12.20
CA PHE A 1109 26.66 -25.03 -12.72
C PHE A 1109 26.87 -24.20 -13.99
N ILE A 1110 25.81 -24.04 -14.80
CA ILE A 1110 25.89 -23.46 -16.13
C ILE A 1110 25.84 -21.93 -16.16
N GLU A 1111 26.41 -21.37 -17.22
CA GLU A 1111 26.42 -19.93 -17.52
C GLU A 1111 24.99 -19.35 -17.56
N GLN A 1112 24.82 -18.12 -17.04
CA GLN A 1112 23.51 -17.45 -17.05
C GLN A 1112 22.94 -17.32 -18.46
N ARG A 1113 23.80 -17.02 -19.43
CA ARG A 1113 23.40 -16.84 -20.83
C ARG A 1113 22.75 -18.09 -21.41
N PHE A 1114 23.14 -19.29 -20.99
CA PHE A 1114 22.49 -20.52 -21.45
C PHE A 1114 21.03 -20.61 -21.00
N GLY A 1115 20.73 -20.18 -19.76
CA GLY A 1115 19.35 -20.10 -19.26
C GLY A 1115 18.49 -19.12 -20.05
N GLU A 1116 19.07 -17.97 -20.44
CA GLU A 1116 18.39 -16.99 -21.29
C GLU A 1116 18.11 -17.55 -22.69
N LEU A 1117 19.05 -18.29 -23.29
CA LEU A 1117 18.87 -18.95 -24.59
C LEU A 1117 17.75 -20.02 -24.56
N ILE A 1118 17.57 -20.70 -23.42
CA ILE A 1118 16.42 -21.61 -23.20
C ILE A 1118 15.11 -20.80 -23.16
N GLU A 1119 15.05 -19.70 -22.43
CA GLU A 1119 13.85 -18.84 -22.34
C GLU A 1119 13.50 -18.17 -23.68
N GLU A 1120 14.52 -17.80 -24.46
CA GLU A 1120 14.38 -17.30 -25.83
C GLU A 1120 13.91 -18.39 -26.82
N GLY A 1121 13.89 -19.67 -26.40
CA GLY A 1121 13.44 -20.78 -27.22
C GLY A 1121 14.39 -21.13 -28.36
N LYS A 1122 15.70 -20.87 -28.22
CA LYS A 1122 16.70 -21.17 -29.25
C LYS A 1122 16.83 -22.68 -29.42
N ASP A 1123 16.69 -23.19 -30.64
CA ASP A 1123 16.64 -24.64 -30.92
C ASP A 1123 17.85 -25.41 -30.37
N ARG A 1124 19.06 -24.88 -30.53
CA ARG A 1124 20.29 -25.50 -30.01
C ARG A 1124 20.31 -25.59 -28.47
N ALA A 1125 19.79 -24.57 -27.78
CA ALA A 1125 19.63 -24.59 -26.34
C ALA A 1125 18.59 -25.63 -25.89
N LEU A 1126 17.48 -25.75 -26.64
CA LEU A 1126 16.45 -26.76 -26.40
C LEU A 1126 16.98 -28.17 -26.64
N VAL A 1127 17.78 -28.39 -27.69
CA VAL A 1127 18.47 -29.68 -27.95
C VAL A 1127 19.32 -30.09 -26.75
N LEU A 1128 20.17 -29.20 -26.25
CA LEU A 1128 21.04 -29.48 -25.11
C LEU A 1128 20.24 -29.74 -23.83
N LEU A 1129 19.13 -29.02 -23.62
CA LEU A 1129 18.18 -29.29 -22.54
C LEU A 1129 17.47 -30.65 -22.72
N GLY A 1130 17.15 -31.03 -23.95
CA GLY A 1130 16.58 -32.34 -24.29
C GLY A 1130 17.51 -33.50 -23.93
N ILE A 1131 18.83 -33.32 -24.12
CA ILE A 1131 19.85 -34.28 -23.69
C ILE A 1131 19.88 -34.40 -22.16
N VAL A 1132 19.83 -33.29 -21.41
CA VAL A 1132 19.71 -33.33 -19.94
C VAL A 1132 18.52 -34.18 -19.51
N PHE A 1133 17.35 -33.92 -20.10
CA PHE A 1133 16.13 -34.66 -19.77
C PHE A 1133 16.19 -36.14 -20.18
N ALA A 1134 16.84 -36.47 -21.29
CA ALA A 1134 17.10 -37.87 -21.66
C ALA A 1134 17.99 -38.57 -20.63
N LEU A 1135 19.00 -37.90 -20.07
CA LEU A 1135 19.85 -38.47 -19.02
C LEU A 1135 19.09 -38.73 -17.70
N PHE A 1136 18.04 -37.95 -17.40
CA PHE A 1136 17.18 -38.23 -16.24
C PHE A 1136 16.43 -39.57 -16.32
N VAL A 1137 16.26 -40.15 -17.52
CA VAL A 1137 15.62 -41.46 -17.70
C VAL A 1137 16.38 -42.57 -16.94
N ARG A 1138 17.71 -42.45 -16.83
CA ARG A 1138 18.58 -43.37 -16.08
C ARG A 1138 18.27 -43.43 -14.58
N VAL A 1139 17.62 -42.41 -14.04
CA VAL A 1139 17.27 -42.30 -12.62
C VAL A 1139 15.75 -42.18 -12.40
N ARG A 1140 14.94 -42.58 -13.39
CA ARG A 1140 13.46 -42.50 -13.38
C ARG A 1140 12.77 -43.23 -12.23
N LYS A 1141 13.46 -44.17 -11.59
CA LYS A 1141 12.92 -44.98 -10.49
C LYS A 1141 12.91 -44.26 -9.14
N ILE A 1142 13.55 -43.09 -9.07
CA ILE A 1142 13.31 -42.17 -7.97
C ILE A 1142 11.92 -41.58 -8.17
N TRP A 1143 11.03 -41.76 -7.20
CA TRP A 1143 9.62 -41.37 -7.32
C TRP A 1143 9.44 -39.90 -7.75
N TRP A 1144 10.26 -39.00 -7.21
CA TRP A 1144 10.17 -37.57 -7.52
C TRP A 1144 10.80 -37.21 -8.88
N VAL A 1145 11.58 -38.10 -9.50
CA VAL A 1145 12.00 -37.98 -10.91
C VAL A 1145 10.94 -38.58 -11.84
N GLY A 1146 10.51 -39.80 -11.54
CA GLY A 1146 9.49 -40.53 -12.31
C GLY A 1146 9.75 -40.51 -13.81
N GLY A 1147 8.67 -40.42 -14.59
CA GLY A 1147 8.73 -40.27 -16.05
C GLY A 1147 9.06 -38.85 -16.54
N CYS A 1148 9.48 -37.93 -15.68
CA CYS A 1148 9.66 -36.52 -16.05
C CYS A 1148 10.65 -36.33 -17.20
N GLY A 1149 11.82 -36.97 -17.11
CA GLY A 1149 12.89 -36.82 -18.11
C GLY A 1149 12.42 -37.19 -19.52
N GLU A 1150 11.80 -38.36 -19.65
CA GLU A 1150 11.25 -38.82 -20.94
C GLU A 1150 10.15 -37.86 -21.46
N ARG A 1151 9.22 -37.43 -20.59
CA ARG A 1151 8.13 -36.52 -20.96
C ARG A 1151 8.65 -35.19 -21.51
N GLU A 1152 9.55 -34.54 -20.78
CA GLU A 1152 10.13 -33.25 -21.19
C GLU A 1152 10.99 -33.39 -22.45
N ALA A 1153 11.85 -34.41 -22.54
CA ALA A 1153 12.66 -34.66 -23.74
C ALA A 1153 11.78 -34.87 -24.97
N ARG A 1154 10.73 -35.70 -24.87
CA ARG A 1154 9.77 -35.89 -25.97
C ARG A 1154 8.98 -34.63 -26.30
N GLY A 1155 8.70 -33.78 -25.32
CA GLY A 1155 8.11 -32.45 -25.52
C GLY A 1155 8.98 -31.55 -26.38
N ILE A 1156 10.28 -31.47 -26.05
CA ILE A 1156 11.28 -30.72 -26.82
C ILE A 1156 11.42 -31.26 -28.24
N LEU A 1157 11.49 -32.58 -28.41
CA LEU A 1157 11.62 -33.22 -29.72
C LEU A 1157 10.48 -32.86 -30.69
N ARG A 1158 9.29 -32.54 -30.19
CA ARG A 1158 8.14 -32.08 -31.00
C ARG A 1158 8.26 -30.64 -31.49
N MET A 1159 9.08 -29.81 -30.83
CA MET A 1159 9.26 -28.40 -31.18
C MET A 1159 10.34 -28.18 -32.24
N LEU A 1160 11.39 -29.01 -32.21
CA LEU A 1160 12.53 -28.88 -33.12
C LEU A 1160 12.09 -29.14 -34.57
N GLY A 1161 12.69 -28.45 -35.55
CA GLY A 1161 12.42 -28.65 -36.98
C GLY A 1161 13.09 -29.90 -37.57
N ASP A 1162 12.95 -30.10 -38.89
CA ASP A 1162 13.51 -31.26 -39.61
C ASP A 1162 15.04 -31.21 -39.73
N GLU A 1163 15.63 -30.02 -39.64
CA GLU A 1163 17.07 -29.78 -39.65
C GLU A 1163 17.81 -30.44 -38.48
N TRP A 1164 17.12 -30.70 -37.37
CA TRP A 1164 17.68 -31.40 -36.20
C TRP A 1164 17.44 -32.92 -36.22
N ARG A 1165 17.05 -33.52 -37.35
CA ARG A 1165 16.62 -34.94 -37.43
C ARG A 1165 17.62 -35.93 -36.83
N ASP A 1166 18.90 -35.80 -37.14
CA ASP A 1166 19.93 -36.73 -36.65
C ASP A 1166 20.10 -36.61 -35.13
N VAL A 1167 20.07 -35.38 -34.62
CA VAL A 1167 20.16 -35.10 -33.18
C VAL A 1167 18.90 -35.53 -32.43
N LYS A 1168 17.72 -35.39 -33.06
CA LYS A 1168 16.47 -35.94 -32.51
C LYS A 1168 16.58 -37.45 -32.31
N GLU A 1169 17.20 -38.16 -33.24
CA GLU A 1169 17.42 -39.59 -33.11
C GLU A 1169 18.46 -39.93 -32.04
N GLU A 1170 19.51 -39.12 -31.90
CA GLU A 1170 20.48 -39.23 -30.79
C GLU A 1170 19.80 -39.09 -29.41
N ILE A 1171 18.90 -38.12 -29.23
CA ILE A 1171 18.13 -37.96 -27.99
C ILE A 1171 17.18 -39.14 -27.78
N ARG A 1172 16.53 -39.67 -28.84
CA ARG A 1172 15.70 -40.87 -28.72
C ARG A 1172 16.52 -42.09 -28.33
N GLU A 1173 17.74 -42.22 -28.85
CA GLU A 1173 18.65 -43.30 -28.46
C GLU A 1173 19.03 -43.19 -26.99
N LEU A 1174 19.41 -42.00 -26.51
CA LEU A 1174 19.69 -41.79 -25.08
C LEU A 1174 18.50 -42.15 -24.18
N ILE A 1175 17.26 -41.88 -24.62
CA ILE A 1175 16.05 -42.34 -23.93
C ILE A 1175 15.96 -43.87 -23.94
N ARG A 1176 16.12 -44.52 -25.11
CA ARG A 1176 16.10 -45.99 -25.25
C ARG A 1176 17.16 -46.68 -24.39
N GLU A 1177 18.40 -46.20 -24.45
CA GLU A 1177 19.51 -46.70 -23.63
C GLU A 1177 19.21 -46.53 -22.14
N GLY A 1178 18.56 -45.43 -21.74
CA GLY A 1178 18.11 -45.19 -20.37
C GLY A 1178 16.97 -46.11 -19.91
N GLU A 1179 16.13 -46.56 -20.82
CA GLU A 1179 15.10 -47.57 -20.55
C GLU A 1179 15.69 -48.98 -20.42
N MET A 1180 16.80 -49.25 -21.13
CA MET A 1180 17.49 -50.55 -21.19
C MET A 1180 18.41 -50.85 -20.00
N ASP A 1181 18.64 -49.91 -19.09
CA ASP A 1181 19.45 -50.12 -17.89
C ASP A 1181 18.58 -50.65 -16.73
N VAL A 1182 18.14 -51.90 -16.89
CA VAL A 1182 17.49 -52.66 -15.83
C VAL A 1182 18.53 -52.97 -14.77
N TYR A 1183 18.69 -52.10 -13.78
CA TYR A 1183 18.85 -52.45 -12.37
C TYR A 1183 19.63 -53.75 -12.06
N GLU A 1184 20.75 -54.02 -12.72
CA GLU A 1184 21.65 -55.13 -12.36
C GLU A 1184 22.63 -54.72 -11.24
N PHE A 1185 22.38 -53.59 -10.57
CA PHE A 1185 23.22 -53.07 -9.48
C PHE A 1185 22.45 -52.54 -8.25
N ILE A 1186 21.17 -52.94 -8.11
CA ILE A 1186 20.48 -53.04 -6.81
C ILE A 1186 19.99 -54.47 -6.68
#